data_AF-A0A2V6E7A0-F1
#
_entry.id   AF-A0A2V6E7A0-F1
#
_cell.length_a   1.000
_cell.length_b   1.000
_cell.length_c   1.000
_cell.angle_alpha   90.00
_cell.angle_beta   90.00
_cell.angle_gamma   90.00
#
_symmetry.space_group_name_H-M   'P 1'
#
loop_
_entity.id
_entity.type
_entity.pdbx_description
1 polymer ?
#
loop_
_entity_poly.entity_id
_entity_poly.type
_entity_poly.pdbx_seq_one_letter_code
_entity_poly.pdbx_strand_id
1 'polypeptide(L)'
;MKRSFGYHARSDFVWLVIVPLLLIAPSRSTSAAQLREAHVTRIIKEVQLLPAQAAPRPAVVNDNVRSGTAVRTGADSRTELTFTDLTLARLGANTIFSFNQGTRTLDLGGGAVLLQVPKGAGGAKITTAAVTAAITGTTVLMEYHRNAYIKFIVLEGIARMYLKNRLGESALIGPGQMLIVNPNAKSLPDPVHVDLKRLVQTCLLITEFAPLASQPLILQQIQIQQNNTDLIPTNLVIFGRGTLVSLVDPTNVNVISQQTAAIATPTPTPTPTPNPTPTPTPSKFGTPSVITSPAPYVITSGTTISTDPAITTNGVTDFGKIWRGPAQDGPLSAFIFGSTSAFDIASGFDTEISGQNSMGGAGFKFTSLQLTGNPTVSTPTGVINLALIAVNGITSGGPGGTLTFAGIRGLLIATQNGPINLGSEISFSGIHDINFYARGAGSNLTLGSAISVGTRIRLWAEGTIQINGDESATDFRAFSGGDFLGGTGTVTATDINIQSLSNVNIDASKFPDVAGGTINLSAANTLTLVLGPGGMPFPRASLTGLANTINLQFGSPNTFNLGSAAVSFIAGSGGIQAPNSLFANGSSLLLEATGDISIYGTQNGTNSSGGDIIVAGGAFNAQSDVSAVGVTAGTSINIGGSIFASSGVSAGTTMNVVGTLTAPVATAGGDITAGTLSSTDVTTMGNIIVGSGGIRQFSSPSGLHTLTAGSVTSQGGINFNGIDGTASSSPTDGGQLTINVNSVNIGTDIVGPVTFDGGSGANSMSGGANGGTFTVNITGPITVNSDIEATTGNQPIAFAPAGNGGIVDLNSTNDTVTVNSRVEVSSTPVGTGQAFVRRSARGGNINITSGLGGGTNISPSGQLLSLLNANAPGPGGTVTIMATGTTNNSSSINVNGIVEADRGTVDIEHAGDNGLINIMGNAIMRADILKIGAFGANGQLNIASGLISADTLLKLYAPGSNGQLNFISNVTLGGNSTKILAANAVTIFNNVVVTIGGTIPAGDIRWDRRK
;
A
#
# COMPACT_ATOMS: atom_id res chain seq x y z
N MET A 1 -22.44 -44.57 10.98
CA MET A 1 -23.68 -44.21 10.25
C MET A 1 -23.29 -43.14 9.22
N LYS A 2 -23.75 -43.24 7.97
CA LYS A 2 -23.28 -42.49 6.77
C LYS A 2 -23.66 -40.99 6.74
N ARG A 3 -22.92 -40.24 5.88
CA ARG A 3 -23.22 -38.91 5.22
C ARG A 3 -22.77 -37.66 6.01
N SER A 4 -22.31 -36.54 5.45
CA SER A 4 -21.84 -36.09 4.12
C SER A 4 -21.29 -34.67 4.34
N PHE A 5 -20.22 -34.27 3.64
CA PHE A 5 -19.70 -32.90 3.59
C PHE A 5 -20.64 -31.95 2.83
N GLY A 6 -20.63 -30.66 3.20
CA GLY A 6 -21.11 -29.54 2.36
C GLY A 6 -21.78 -28.41 3.14
N TYR A 7 -21.05 -27.33 3.45
CA TYR A 7 -21.64 -26.04 3.83
C TYR A 7 -21.26 -24.98 2.80
N HIS A 8 -22.26 -24.53 2.04
CA HIS A 8 -22.27 -23.27 1.30
C HIS A 8 -22.85 -22.18 2.21
N ALA A 9 -22.14 -21.08 2.42
CA ALA A 9 -22.68 -19.88 3.03
C ALA A 9 -23.37 -19.01 1.97
N ARG A 10 -24.68 -18.80 2.13
CA ARG A 10 -25.47 -17.77 1.44
C ARG A 10 -25.48 -16.52 2.30
N SER A 11 -25.14 -15.37 1.71
CA SER A 11 -25.34 -14.03 2.30
C SER A 11 -26.62 -13.42 1.76
N ASP A 12 -27.60 -13.18 2.63
CA ASP A 12 -28.85 -12.49 2.32
C ASP A 12 -28.64 -10.97 2.33
N PHE A 13 -28.94 -10.30 1.22
CA PHE A 13 -28.98 -8.84 1.08
C PHE A 13 -30.43 -8.34 1.17
N VAL A 14 -30.68 -7.42 2.11
CA VAL A 14 -31.97 -6.76 2.34
C VAL A 14 -32.23 -5.72 1.24
N TRP A 15 -33.40 -5.78 0.60
CA TRP A 15 -33.87 -4.84 -0.42
C TRP A 15 -34.56 -3.62 0.23
N LEU A 16 -34.04 -2.41 -0.03
CA LEU A 16 -34.75 -1.15 0.19
C LEU A 16 -35.33 -0.68 -1.15
N VAL A 17 -36.66 -0.59 -1.25
CA VAL A 17 -37.40 -0.18 -2.45
C VAL A 17 -37.35 1.35 -2.57
N ILE A 18 -36.71 1.88 -3.61
CA ILE A 18 -36.82 3.27 -4.05
C ILE A 18 -37.59 3.30 -5.37
N VAL A 19 -38.73 3.99 -5.37
CA VAL A 19 -39.56 4.25 -6.55
C VAL A 19 -38.95 5.41 -7.35
N PRO A 20 -38.62 5.25 -8.65
CA PRO A 20 -38.13 6.36 -9.46
C PRO A 20 -39.28 7.16 -10.08
N LEU A 21 -39.24 8.48 -9.89
CA LEU A 21 -40.07 9.47 -10.57
C LEU A 21 -39.61 9.59 -12.04
N LEU A 22 -40.50 9.26 -12.98
CA LEU A 22 -40.25 9.22 -14.41
C LEU A 22 -40.23 10.64 -15.01
N LEU A 23 -39.03 11.20 -15.24
CA LEU A 23 -38.82 12.37 -16.09
C LEU A 23 -38.51 11.92 -17.52
N ILE A 24 -39.50 12.03 -18.40
CA ILE A 24 -39.38 11.75 -19.84
C ILE A 24 -38.59 12.90 -20.49
N ALA A 25 -37.29 12.71 -20.65
CA ALA A 25 -36.48 13.48 -21.60
C ALA A 25 -36.45 12.74 -22.94
N PRO A 26 -36.64 13.40 -24.10
CA PRO A 26 -36.59 12.73 -25.39
C PRO A 26 -35.19 12.17 -25.65
N SER A 27 -35.06 10.85 -25.64
CA SER A 27 -33.86 10.16 -26.06
C SER A 27 -33.67 10.40 -27.57
N ARG A 28 -32.76 11.31 -27.94
CA ARG A 28 -32.25 11.33 -29.31
C ARG A 28 -31.43 10.05 -29.49
N SER A 29 -32.02 9.07 -30.17
CA SER A 29 -31.27 7.92 -30.69
C SER A 29 -30.26 8.43 -31.72
N THR A 30 -29.02 8.64 -31.30
CA THR A 30 -27.92 8.86 -32.23
C THR A 30 -27.60 7.52 -32.90
N SER A 31 -28.07 7.34 -34.14
CA SER A 31 -27.57 6.29 -35.02
C SER A 31 -26.07 6.48 -35.21
N ALA A 32 -25.26 5.44 -34.95
CA ALA A 32 -23.82 5.47 -35.15
C ALA A 32 -23.48 5.85 -36.61
N ALA A 33 -22.59 6.82 -36.80
CA ALA A 33 -22.14 7.22 -38.13
C ALA A 33 -21.37 6.07 -38.80
N GLN A 34 -21.63 5.83 -40.08
CA GLN A 34 -20.91 4.82 -40.88
C GLN A 34 -19.49 5.31 -41.19
N LEU A 35 -18.49 4.41 -41.14
CA LEU A 35 -17.14 4.71 -41.63
C LEU A 35 -17.17 4.78 -43.16
N ARG A 36 -17.26 5.99 -43.71
CA ARG A 36 -17.40 6.22 -45.16
C ARG A 36 -16.09 6.56 -45.84
N GLU A 37 -15.25 7.35 -45.17
CA GLU A 37 -13.93 7.76 -45.63
C GLU A 37 -12.99 7.99 -44.44
N ALA A 38 -11.69 7.87 -44.70
CA ALA A 38 -10.63 8.26 -43.79
C ALA A 38 -9.67 9.22 -44.49
N HIS A 39 -9.07 10.14 -43.75
CA HIS A 39 -8.03 11.03 -44.25
C HIS A 39 -6.67 10.60 -43.74
N VAL A 40 -5.66 10.68 -44.60
CA VAL A 40 -4.26 10.53 -44.18
C VAL A 40 -3.86 11.77 -43.39
N THR A 41 -3.69 11.68 -42.08
CA THR A 41 -3.35 12.83 -41.23
C THR A 41 -1.86 12.97 -40.98
N ARG A 42 -1.09 11.88 -41.13
CA ARG A 42 0.37 11.91 -40.97
C ARG A 42 1.05 10.81 -41.77
N ILE A 43 2.19 11.15 -42.37
CA ILE A 43 3.05 10.23 -43.13
C ILE A 43 4.46 10.27 -42.53
N ILE A 44 5.03 9.10 -42.26
CA ILE A 44 6.42 8.89 -41.89
C ILE A 44 7.04 7.99 -42.96
N LYS A 45 8.02 8.52 -43.72
CA LYS A 45 8.68 7.88 -44.87
C LYS A 45 7.68 7.50 -45.99
N GLU A 46 7.71 6.25 -46.48
CA GLU A 46 7.03 5.81 -47.70
C GLU A 46 5.65 5.19 -47.42
N VAL A 47 4.59 5.85 -47.90
CA VAL A 47 3.20 5.37 -47.80
C VAL A 47 2.56 5.43 -49.18
N GLN A 48 1.85 4.38 -49.56
CA GLN A 48 1.18 4.27 -50.86
C GLN A 48 -0.31 3.98 -50.68
N LEU A 49 -1.12 4.55 -51.56
CA LEU A 49 -2.51 4.19 -51.75
C LEU A 49 -2.62 3.22 -52.93
N LEU A 50 -3.40 2.16 -52.75
CA LEU A 50 -3.64 1.09 -53.71
C LEU A 50 -5.14 1.04 -54.05
N PRO A 51 -5.61 1.88 -54.98
CA PRO A 51 -7.00 1.82 -55.43
C PRO A 51 -7.26 0.54 -56.23
N ALA A 52 -8.42 -0.08 -56.07
CA ALA A 52 -8.77 -1.35 -56.74
C ALA A 52 -8.77 -1.27 -58.28
N GLN A 53 -8.91 -0.08 -58.86
CA GLN A 53 -9.03 0.14 -60.30
C GLN A 53 -7.98 1.13 -60.85
N ALA A 54 -6.91 1.43 -60.11
CA ALA A 54 -5.84 2.32 -60.57
C ALA A 54 -4.46 1.85 -60.09
N ALA A 55 -3.40 2.34 -60.72
CA ALA A 55 -2.03 2.04 -60.30
C ALA A 55 -1.76 2.58 -58.87
N PRO A 56 -0.95 1.88 -58.05
CA PRO A 56 -0.51 2.39 -56.76
C PRO A 56 0.17 3.75 -56.88
N ARG A 57 -0.16 4.68 -55.98
CA ARG A 57 0.47 6.01 -55.93
C ARG A 57 0.94 6.36 -54.52
N PRO A 58 1.97 7.21 -54.35
CA PRO A 58 2.32 7.77 -53.05
C PRO A 58 1.12 8.49 -52.41
N ALA A 59 0.98 8.33 -51.10
CA ALA A 59 0.02 9.10 -50.30
C ALA A 59 0.59 10.49 -50.00
N VAL A 60 -0.28 11.49 -49.90
CA VAL A 60 0.02 12.81 -49.33
C VAL A 60 -0.91 13.09 -48.14
N VAL A 61 -0.48 13.96 -47.23
CA VAL A 61 -1.32 14.37 -46.11
C VAL A 61 -2.61 15.01 -46.64
N ASN A 62 -3.74 14.68 -46.01
CA ASN A 62 -5.13 14.96 -46.40
C ASN A 62 -5.67 14.15 -47.59
N ASP A 63 -4.93 13.15 -48.10
CA ASP A 63 -5.51 12.22 -49.07
C ASP A 63 -6.74 11.49 -48.50
N ASN A 64 -7.77 11.35 -49.33
CA ASN A 64 -8.95 10.58 -48.99
C ASN A 64 -8.71 9.10 -49.28
N VAL A 65 -8.83 8.27 -48.25
CA VAL A 65 -8.88 6.82 -48.34
C VAL A 65 -10.35 6.40 -48.28
N ARG A 66 -10.84 5.84 -49.38
CA ARG A 66 -12.21 5.33 -49.51
C ARG A 66 -12.19 3.81 -49.63
N SER A 67 -13.35 3.18 -49.43
CA SER A 67 -13.46 1.74 -49.63
C SER A 67 -13.08 1.33 -51.05
N GLY A 68 -12.41 0.18 -51.16
CA GLY A 68 -11.73 -0.25 -52.38
C GLY A 68 -10.34 0.36 -52.57
N THR A 69 -9.84 1.18 -51.65
CA THR A 69 -8.45 1.67 -51.63
C THR A 69 -7.74 1.16 -50.38
N ALA A 70 -6.68 0.36 -50.56
CA ALA A 70 -5.83 -0.07 -49.45
C ALA A 70 -4.69 0.92 -49.22
N VAL A 71 -4.21 0.99 -47.98
CA VAL A 71 -3.02 1.77 -47.59
C VAL A 71 -1.88 0.80 -47.32
N ARG A 72 -0.73 1.06 -47.93
CA ARG A 72 0.50 0.28 -47.75
C ARG A 72 1.63 1.15 -47.20
N THR A 73 2.31 0.68 -46.15
CA THR A 73 3.51 1.30 -45.60
C THR A 73 4.77 0.47 -45.94
N GLY A 74 5.89 1.15 -46.19
CA GLY A 74 7.21 0.52 -46.38
C GLY A 74 7.87 0.00 -45.10
N ALA A 75 9.08 -0.54 -45.22
CA ALA A 75 9.81 -1.24 -44.16
C ALA A 75 10.18 -0.37 -42.94
N ASP A 76 10.29 0.93 -43.15
CA ASP A 76 10.51 1.91 -42.07
C ASP A 76 9.42 2.98 -42.04
N SER A 77 8.26 2.71 -42.59
CA SER A 77 7.23 3.73 -42.75
C SER A 77 6.09 3.56 -41.75
N ARG A 78 5.46 4.67 -41.37
CA ARG A 78 4.22 4.65 -40.59
C ARG A 78 3.25 5.71 -41.12
N THR A 79 1.96 5.55 -40.86
CA THR A 79 0.97 6.56 -41.23
C THR A 79 -0.17 6.60 -40.23
N GLU A 80 -0.80 7.76 -40.07
CA GLU A 80 -2.05 7.92 -39.32
C GLU A 80 -3.20 8.21 -40.28
N LEU A 81 -4.32 7.54 -40.03
CA LEU A 81 -5.59 7.72 -40.72
C LEU A 81 -6.66 8.12 -39.70
N THR A 82 -7.41 9.17 -40.00
CA THR A 82 -8.53 9.62 -39.17
C THR A 82 -9.83 9.52 -39.95
N PHE A 83 -10.80 8.80 -39.39
CA PHE A 83 -12.13 8.63 -39.95
C PHE A 83 -13.05 9.78 -39.53
N THR A 84 -14.16 9.95 -40.25
CA THR A 84 -15.15 11.00 -40.00
C THR A 84 -15.80 10.95 -38.62
N ASP A 85 -15.83 9.79 -37.97
CA ASP A 85 -16.36 9.62 -36.61
C ASP A 85 -15.28 9.74 -35.51
N LEU A 86 -14.10 10.26 -35.88
CA LEU A 86 -12.90 10.39 -35.04
C LEU A 86 -12.29 9.05 -34.61
N THR A 87 -12.68 7.93 -35.22
CA THR A 87 -11.88 6.69 -35.16
C THR A 87 -10.51 6.98 -35.77
N LEU A 88 -9.45 6.52 -35.12
CA LEU A 88 -8.07 6.75 -35.53
C LEU A 88 -7.35 5.41 -35.70
N ALA A 89 -6.67 5.25 -36.84
CA ALA A 89 -5.84 4.09 -37.15
C ALA A 89 -4.39 4.52 -37.43
N ARG A 90 -3.42 3.99 -36.69
CA ARG A 90 -1.99 4.17 -36.99
C ARG A 90 -1.39 2.89 -37.49
N LEU A 91 -0.80 2.93 -38.68
CA LEU A 91 -0.22 1.78 -39.35
C LEU A 91 1.30 1.78 -39.16
N GLY A 92 1.84 0.64 -38.72
CA GLY A 92 3.27 0.40 -38.57
C GLY A 92 3.97 0.09 -39.89
N ALA A 93 5.22 -0.37 -39.81
CA ALA A 93 5.99 -0.79 -40.98
C ALA A 93 5.39 -2.04 -41.65
N ASN A 94 5.54 -2.13 -42.97
CA ASN A 94 5.07 -3.27 -43.79
C ASN A 94 3.57 -3.61 -43.59
N THR A 95 2.75 -2.59 -43.34
CA THR A 95 1.32 -2.75 -43.08
C THR A 95 0.51 -2.61 -44.36
N ILE A 96 -0.46 -3.50 -44.56
CA ILE A 96 -1.53 -3.38 -45.56
C ILE A 96 -2.86 -3.29 -44.84
N PHE A 97 -3.56 -2.18 -45.01
CA PHE A 97 -4.81 -1.87 -44.31
C PHE A 97 -5.89 -1.41 -45.29
N SER A 98 -7.12 -1.89 -45.14
CA SER A 98 -8.28 -1.44 -45.91
C SER A 98 -9.55 -1.45 -45.07
N PHE A 99 -10.64 -0.88 -45.58
CA PHE A 99 -11.94 -0.94 -44.92
C PHE A 99 -13.09 -1.01 -45.94
N ASN A 100 -14.23 -1.55 -45.50
CA ASN A 100 -15.41 -1.73 -46.33
C ASN A 100 -16.47 -0.65 -46.04
N GLN A 101 -16.84 0.14 -47.05
CA GLN A 101 -17.77 1.25 -46.92
C GLN A 101 -19.11 0.79 -46.36
N GLY A 102 -19.67 1.56 -45.43
CA GLY A 102 -20.97 1.25 -44.83
C GLY A 102 -20.92 0.16 -43.76
N THR A 103 -19.76 -0.49 -43.56
CA THR A 103 -19.51 -1.41 -42.46
C THR A 103 -18.48 -0.82 -41.52
N ARG A 104 -18.58 -1.07 -40.21
CA ARG A 104 -17.52 -0.71 -39.24
C ARG A 104 -16.43 -1.79 -39.20
N THR A 105 -16.07 -2.36 -40.35
CA THR A 105 -15.10 -3.47 -40.47
C THR A 105 -13.83 -2.99 -41.16
N LEU A 106 -12.70 -3.20 -40.50
CA LEU A 106 -11.35 -2.83 -40.91
C LEU A 106 -10.55 -4.11 -41.18
N ASP A 107 -9.94 -4.21 -42.35
CA ASP A 107 -9.17 -5.36 -42.78
C ASP A 107 -7.66 -5.09 -42.60
N LEU A 108 -6.98 -5.98 -41.87
CA LEU A 108 -5.52 -5.98 -41.74
C LEU A 108 -4.94 -7.15 -42.55
N GLY A 109 -4.35 -6.83 -43.69
CA GLY A 109 -3.75 -7.81 -44.61
C GLY A 109 -2.38 -8.35 -44.15
N GLY A 110 -1.69 -7.58 -43.32
CA GLY A 110 -0.38 -7.87 -42.72
C GLY A 110 0.20 -6.61 -42.05
N GLY A 111 1.17 -6.78 -41.14
CA GLY A 111 1.85 -5.70 -40.42
C GLY A 111 1.20 -5.35 -39.08
N ALA A 112 1.41 -4.12 -38.58
CA ALA A 112 0.91 -3.65 -37.29
C ALA A 112 -0.03 -2.46 -37.41
N VAL A 113 -1.03 -2.39 -36.53
CA VAL A 113 -1.97 -1.27 -36.43
C VAL A 113 -2.35 -0.98 -34.98
N LEU A 114 -2.39 0.30 -34.63
CA LEU A 114 -3.09 0.80 -33.46
C LEU A 114 -4.45 1.33 -33.90
N LEU A 115 -5.52 0.92 -33.21
CA LEU A 115 -6.86 1.41 -33.47
C LEU A 115 -7.43 2.04 -32.19
N GLN A 116 -7.86 3.29 -32.29
CA GLN A 116 -8.58 4.01 -31.26
C GLN A 116 -9.99 4.32 -31.74
N VAL A 117 -10.99 3.74 -31.06
CA VAL A 117 -12.41 4.03 -31.32
C VAL A 117 -12.95 4.91 -30.18
N PRO A 118 -13.45 6.13 -30.44
CA PRO A 118 -14.03 6.98 -29.41
C PRO A 118 -15.22 6.31 -28.69
N LYS A 119 -15.37 6.59 -27.38
CA LYS A 119 -16.52 6.12 -26.59
C LYS A 119 -17.81 6.70 -27.17
N GLY A 120 -18.85 5.89 -27.31
CA GLY A 120 -20.15 6.33 -27.85
C GLY A 120 -20.23 6.46 -29.38
N ALA A 121 -19.13 6.29 -30.13
CA ALA A 121 -19.13 6.37 -31.60
C ALA A 121 -19.67 5.09 -32.30
N GLY A 122 -20.01 4.05 -31.54
CA GLY A 122 -20.36 2.71 -32.04
C GLY A 122 -19.15 1.79 -32.19
N GLY A 123 -19.37 0.46 -32.14
CA GLY A 123 -18.28 -0.52 -32.19
C GLY A 123 -17.67 -0.71 -33.58
N ALA A 124 -16.37 -0.97 -33.67
CA ALA A 124 -15.66 -1.38 -34.87
C ALA A 124 -15.25 -2.86 -34.78
N LYS A 125 -15.00 -3.48 -35.92
CA LYS A 125 -14.39 -4.80 -36.05
C LYS A 125 -13.08 -4.67 -36.81
N ILE A 126 -11.99 -5.15 -36.26
CA ILE A 126 -10.76 -5.37 -37.02
C ILE A 126 -10.61 -6.85 -37.33
N THR A 127 -10.25 -7.17 -38.57
CA THR A 127 -10.32 -8.53 -39.08
C THR A 127 -9.06 -8.89 -39.86
N THR A 128 -8.57 -10.11 -39.64
CA THR A 128 -7.47 -10.73 -40.40
C THR A 128 -7.98 -12.00 -41.07
N ALA A 129 -7.10 -12.81 -41.68
CA ALA A 129 -7.51 -14.09 -42.24
C ALA A 129 -8.09 -15.05 -41.18
N ALA A 130 -7.62 -15.00 -39.94
CA ALA A 130 -7.94 -16.00 -38.91
C ALA A 130 -8.90 -15.50 -37.81
N VAL A 131 -8.83 -14.23 -37.43
CA VAL A 131 -9.58 -13.69 -36.30
C VAL A 131 -10.33 -12.41 -36.63
N THR A 132 -11.34 -12.10 -35.83
CA THR A 132 -12.02 -10.80 -35.82
C THR A 132 -12.11 -10.29 -34.40
N ALA A 133 -11.61 -9.09 -34.12
CA ALA A 133 -11.77 -8.44 -32.83
C ALA A 133 -12.85 -7.36 -32.90
N ALA A 134 -13.85 -7.47 -32.03
CA ALA A 134 -14.87 -6.45 -31.82
C ALA A 134 -14.42 -5.47 -30.73
N ILE A 135 -14.46 -4.18 -31.07
CA ILE A 135 -13.81 -3.07 -30.38
C ILE A 135 -14.87 -1.98 -30.20
N THR A 136 -15.35 -1.75 -28.98
CA THR A 136 -16.41 -0.75 -28.74
C THR A 136 -15.91 0.30 -27.77
N GLY A 137 -15.51 1.45 -28.31
CA GLY A 137 -14.95 2.52 -27.49
C GLY A 137 -13.67 2.08 -26.80
N THR A 138 -12.71 1.49 -27.52
CA THR A 138 -11.48 0.98 -26.92
C THR A 138 -10.27 1.33 -27.76
N THR A 139 -9.10 1.26 -27.13
CA THR A 139 -7.80 1.46 -27.80
C THR A 139 -7.02 0.16 -27.77
N VAL A 140 -6.68 -0.35 -28.96
CA VAL A 140 -6.01 -1.65 -29.10
C VAL A 140 -4.82 -1.57 -30.06
N LEU A 141 -3.88 -2.49 -29.89
CA LEU A 141 -2.80 -2.79 -30.82
C LEU A 141 -3.02 -4.19 -31.41
N MET A 142 -2.84 -4.30 -32.72
CA MET A 142 -2.90 -5.58 -33.42
C MET A 142 -1.71 -5.70 -34.38
N GLU A 143 -1.06 -6.85 -34.36
CA GLU A 143 0.00 -7.21 -35.30
C GLU A 143 -0.37 -8.54 -35.95
N TYR A 144 -0.23 -8.62 -37.27
CA TYR A 144 -0.54 -9.81 -38.05
C TYR A 144 0.57 -10.15 -39.03
N HIS A 145 1.15 -11.33 -38.82
CA HIS A 145 2.09 -11.97 -39.74
C HIS A 145 1.48 -13.28 -40.22
N ARG A 146 1.15 -13.35 -41.52
CA ARG A 146 0.37 -14.44 -42.13
C ARG A 146 0.90 -15.83 -41.81
N ASN A 147 2.22 -15.97 -41.73
CA ASN A 147 2.91 -17.25 -41.54
C ASN A 147 3.53 -17.42 -40.14
N ALA A 148 3.31 -16.48 -39.21
CA ALA A 148 3.95 -16.50 -37.89
C ALA A 148 2.94 -16.38 -36.75
N TYR A 149 2.41 -15.19 -36.49
CA TYR A 149 1.55 -14.93 -35.33
C TYR A 149 0.56 -13.79 -35.59
N ILE A 150 -0.49 -13.78 -34.77
CA ILE A 150 -1.36 -12.64 -34.52
C ILE A 150 -1.12 -12.23 -33.07
N LYS A 151 -0.75 -10.98 -32.83
CA LYS A 151 -0.59 -10.41 -31.48
C LYS A 151 -1.63 -9.31 -31.30
N PHE A 152 -2.36 -9.36 -30.19
CA PHE A 152 -3.43 -8.42 -29.90
C PHE A 152 -3.31 -7.93 -28.46
N ILE A 153 -3.29 -6.62 -28.25
CA ILE A 153 -3.12 -5.99 -26.93
C ILE A 153 -4.20 -4.92 -26.74
N VAL A 154 -4.81 -4.87 -25.56
CA VAL A 154 -5.77 -3.83 -25.20
C VAL A 154 -5.11 -2.82 -24.26
N LEU A 155 -5.07 -1.56 -24.67
CA LEU A 155 -4.46 -0.48 -23.88
C LEU A 155 -5.45 0.16 -22.90
N GLU A 156 -6.70 0.32 -23.32
CA GLU A 156 -7.82 0.70 -22.45
C GLU A 156 -9.16 0.15 -23.01
N GLY A 157 -10.10 -0.09 -22.10
CA GLY A 157 -11.41 -0.68 -22.43
C GLY A 157 -11.38 -2.20 -22.52
N ILE A 158 -12.38 -2.79 -23.18
CA ILE A 158 -12.53 -4.24 -23.33
C ILE A 158 -12.80 -4.61 -24.79
N ALA A 159 -12.05 -5.55 -25.32
CA ALA A 159 -12.26 -6.09 -26.67
C ALA A 159 -12.60 -7.58 -26.61
N ARG A 160 -13.37 -8.07 -27.60
CA ARG A 160 -13.65 -9.50 -27.75
C ARG A 160 -13.11 -10.00 -29.07
N MET A 161 -12.21 -10.98 -29.04
CA MET A 161 -11.65 -11.61 -30.22
C MET A 161 -12.36 -12.92 -30.52
N TYR A 162 -12.70 -13.15 -31.79
CA TYR A 162 -13.39 -14.33 -32.30
C TYR A 162 -12.52 -15.06 -33.33
N LEU A 163 -12.52 -16.39 -33.28
CA LEU A 163 -11.87 -17.22 -34.30
C LEU A 163 -12.84 -17.46 -35.47
N LYS A 164 -12.47 -17.05 -36.70
CA LYS A 164 -13.40 -17.06 -37.85
C LYS A 164 -13.93 -18.44 -38.24
N ASN A 165 -13.10 -19.48 -38.04
CA ASN A 165 -13.41 -20.84 -38.48
C ASN A 165 -14.07 -21.70 -37.39
N ARG A 166 -14.50 -21.10 -36.27
CA ARG A 166 -15.14 -21.82 -35.17
C ARG A 166 -16.21 -20.97 -34.50
N LEU A 167 -17.47 -21.28 -34.78
CA LEU A 167 -18.62 -20.61 -34.18
C LEU A 167 -18.55 -20.72 -32.64
N GLY A 168 -18.68 -19.58 -31.96
CA GLY A 168 -18.68 -19.50 -30.50
C GLY A 168 -17.29 -19.40 -29.82
N GLU A 169 -16.20 -19.66 -30.54
CA GLU A 169 -14.85 -19.53 -29.98
C GLU A 169 -14.46 -18.04 -29.88
N SER A 170 -14.42 -17.51 -28.65
CA SER A 170 -14.05 -16.12 -28.40
C SER A 170 -13.34 -15.92 -27.07
N ALA A 171 -12.46 -14.92 -27.00
CA ALA A 171 -11.77 -14.50 -25.78
C ALA A 171 -12.08 -13.03 -25.50
N LEU A 172 -12.43 -12.70 -24.25
CA LEU A 172 -12.58 -11.33 -23.78
C LEU A 172 -11.22 -10.85 -23.25
N ILE A 173 -10.73 -9.72 -23.75
CA ILE A 173 -9.42 -9.18 -23.43
C ILE A 173 -9.62 -7.80 -22.81
N GLY A 174 -9.20 -7.66 -21.56
CA GLY A 174 -9.28 -6.44 -20.76
C GLY A 174 -8.03 -5.55 -20.89
N PRO A 175 -8.02 -4.39 -20.23
CA PRO A 175 -6.90 -3.44 -20.30
C PRO A 175 -5.62 -4.07 -19.73
N GLY A 176 -4.49 -3.84 -20.40
CA GLY A 176 -3.20 -4.40 -19.99
C GLY A 176 -3.06 -5.89 -20.24
N GLN A 177 -3.98 -6.49 -21.00
CA GLN A 177 -3.90 -7.88 -21.42
C GLN A 177 -3.53 -8.02 -22.89
N MET A 178 -2.83 -9.11 -23.19
CA MET A 178 -2.35 -9.49 -24.51
C MET A 178 -2.75 -10.94 -24.83
N LEU A 179 -2.99 -11.18 -26.12
CA LEU A 179 -3.10 -12.51 -26.69
C LEU A 179 -2.15 -12.69 -27.88
N ILE A 180 -1.48 -13.83 -27.95
CA ILE A 180 -0.71 -14.26 -29.12
C ILE A 180 -1.33 -15.55 -29.66
N VAL A 181 -1.68 -15.55 -30.95
CA VAL A 181 -2.41 -16.63 -31.60
C VAL A 181 -1.68 -17.05 -32.87
N ASN A 182 -1.57 -18.36 -33.11
CA ASN A 182 -1.11 -18.86 -34.40
C ASN A 182 -2.19 -18.60 -35.47
N PRO A 183 -1.88 -18.11 -36.69
CA PRO A 183 -2.88 -17.89 -37.73
C PRO A 183 -3.71 -19.14 -38.11
N ASN A 184 -3.22 -20.34 -37.81
CA ASN A 184 -3.89 -21.63 -38.01
C ASN A 184 -4.43 -22.26 -36.70
N ALA A 185 -4.51 -21.49 -35.61
CA ALA A 185 -4.98 -21.99 -34.32
C ALA A 185 -6.44 -22.49 -34.40
N LYS A 186 -6.75 -23.54 -33.63
CA LYS A 186 -8.10 -24.13 -33.51
C LYS A 186 -8.85 -23.66 -32.25
N SER A 187 -8.16 -22.97 -31.36
CA SER A 187 -8.69 -22.36 -30.13
C SER A 187 -7.92 -21.09 -29.79
N LEU A 188 -8.52 -20.23 -28.98
CA LEU A 188 -7.87 -19.03 -28.43
C LEU A 188 -7.30 -19.35 -27.03
N PRO A 189 -6.07 -18.94 -26.71
CA PRO A 189 -5.53 -19.06 -25.35
C PRO A 189 -6.17 -18.04 -24.39
N ASP A 190 -5.86 -18.16 -23.10
CA ASP A 190 -6.23 -17.15 -22.10
C ASP A 190 -5.33 -15.89 -22.22
N PRO A 191 -5.87 -14.67 -22.05
CA PRO A 191 -5.08 -13.45 -22.07
C PRO A 191 -4.07 -13.37 -20.93
N VAL A 192 -2.87 -12.86 -21.23
CA VAL A 192 -1.79 -12.62 -20.24
C VAL A 192 -1.58 -11.12 -20.02
N HIS A 193 -1.14 -10.74 -18.83
CA HIS A 193 -0.82 -9.33 -18.55
C HIS A 193 0.50 -8.91 -19.19
N VAL A 194 0.55 -7.68 -19.70
CA VAL A 194 1.76 -7.02 -20.21
C VAL A 194 2.01 -5.73 -19.45
N ASP A 195 3.27 -5.35 -19.28
CA ASP A 195 3.66 -4.06 -18.71
C ASP A 195 3.21 -2.91 -19.64
N LEU A 196 2.08 -2.28 -19.29
CA LEU A 196 1.51 -1.18 -20.06
C LEU A 196 2.41 0.04 -20.07
N LYS A 197 3.09 0.34 -18.95
CA LYS A 197 3.98 1.50 -18.83
C LYS A 197 5.11 1.38 -19.83
N ARG A 198 5.79 0.23 -19.85
CA ARG A 198 6.86 -0.05 -20.80
C ARG A 198 6.37 -0.09 -22.24
N LEU A 199 5.21 -0.69 -22.51
CA LEU A 199 4.65 -0.76 -23.85
C LEU A 199 4.36 0.65 -24.41
N VAL A 200 3.73 1.52 -23.62
CA VAL A 200 3.42 2.90 -24.01
C VAL A 200 4.67 3.73 -24.26
N GLN A 201 5.73 3.52 -23.48
CA GLN A 201 7.01 4.23 -23.63
C GLN A 201 7.85 3.77 -24.83
N THR A 202 7.61 2.57 -25.35
CA THR A 202 8.48 1.96 -26.39
C THR A 202 7.79 1.74 -27.73
N CYS A 203 6.46 1.75 -27.78
CA CYS A 203 5.71 1.53 -29.02
C CYS A 203 5.72 2.76 -29.92
N LEU A 204 6.34 2.64 -31.11
CA LEU A 204 6.45 3.75 -32.08
C LEU A 204 5.09 4.23 -32.62
N LEU A 205 4.04 3.39 -32.60
CA LEU A 205 2.66 3.80 -32.94
C LEU A 205 2.04 4.71 -31.88
N ILE A 206 2.69 4.87 -30.74
CA ILE A 206 2.31 5.81 -29.68
C ILE A 206 3.31 6.97 -29.63
N THR A 207 4.61 6.68 -29.57
CA THR A 207 5.65 7.68 -29.29
C THR A 207 6.02 8.58 -30.48
N GLU A 208 5.90 8.12 -31.72
CA GLU A 208 6.24 8.93 -32.91
C GLU A 208 5.08 9.79 -33.42
N PHE A 209 3.89 9.64 -32.84
CA PHE A 209 2.67 10.32 -33.24
C PHE A 209 2.19 11.29 -32.15
N ALA A 210 1.17 12.10 -32.46
CA ALA A 210 0.55 12.95 -31.43
C ALA A 210 -0.07 12.08 -30.31
N PRO A 211 -0.26 12.62 -29.09
CA PRO A 211 -1.03 11.96 -28.04
C PRO A 211 -2.37 11.39 -28.54
N LEU A 212 -2.71 10.18 -28.10
CA LEU A 212 -4.02 9.58 -28.38
C LEU A 212 -5.09 10.29 -27.54
N ALA A 213 -6.30 10.48 -28.06
CA ALA A 213 -7.36 11.08 -27.24
C ALA A 213 -7.77 10.19 -26.04
N SER A 214 -7.45 8.89 -26.10
CA SER A 214 -7.63 7.92 -25.01
C SER A 214 -6.44 7.84 -24.06
N GLN A 215 -5.40 8.67 -24.24
CA GLN A 215 -4.19 8.64 -23.40
C GLN A 215 -4.48 8.78 -21.89
N PRO A 216 -5.42 9.64 -21.42
CA PRO A 216 -5.77 9.67 -20.00
C PRO A 216 -6.32 8.33 -19.47
N LEU A 217 -7.11 7.64 -20.30
CA LEU A 217 -7.66 6.33 -19.94
C LEU A 217 -6.56 5.27 -19.89
N ILE A 218 -5.60 5.31 -20.82
CA ILE A 218 -4.44 4.40 -20.83
C ILE A 218 -3.55 4.66 -19.60
N LEU A 219 -3.30 5.92 -19.25
CA LEU A 219 -2.55 6.29 -18.05
C LEU A 219 -3.25 5.84 -16.77
N GLN A 220 -4.59 5.94 -16.72
CA GLN A 220 -5.37 5.37 -15.62
C GLN A 220 -5.19 3.84 -15.51
N GLN A 221 -5.19 3.13 -16.64
CA GLN A 221 -4.95 1.67 -16.62
C GLN A 221 -3.52 1.32 -16.21
N ILE A 222 -2.52 2.14 -16.57
CA ILE A 222 -1.15 2.00 -16.06
C ILE A 222 -1.14 2.13 -14.53
N GLN A 223 -1.79 3.15 -13.99
CA GLN A 223 -1.86 3.35 -12.53
C GLN A 223 -2.57 2.17 -11.84
N ILE A 224 -3.70 1.69 -12.39
CA ILE A 224 -4.42 0.52 -11.86
C ILE A 224 -3.53 -0.72 -11.87
N GLN A 225 -2.80 -0.97 -12.97
CA GLN A 225 -1.90 -2.12 -13.09
C GLN A 225 -0.73 -2.03 -12.09
N GLN A 226 -0.18 -0.83 -11.85
CA GLN A 226 0.91 -0.63 -10.90
C GLN A 226 0.46 -0.78 -9.43
N ASN A 227 -0.82 -0.54 -9.12
CA ASN A 227 -1.35 -0.63 -7.77
C ASN A 227 -1.90 -2.03 -7.41
N ASN A 228 -2.27 -2.85 -8.40
CA ASN A 228 -3.05 -4.08 -8.18
C ASN A 228 -2.43 -5.35 -8.79
N THR A 229 -1.22 -5.31 -9.34
CA THR A 229 -0.63 -6.49 -10.01
C THR A 229 0.88 -6.54 -9.84
N ASP A 230 1.36 -7.55 -9.10
CA ASP A 230 2.79 -7.90 -9.06
C ASP A 230 3.19 -8.54 -10.40
N LEU A 231 3.63 -7.70 -11.34
CA LEU A 231 4.21 -8.17 -12.60
C LEU A 231 5.60 -8.78 -12.31
N ILE A 232 5.67 -10.10 -12.20
CA ILE A 232 6.95 -10.80 -12.05
C ILE A 232 7.72 -10.70 -13.39
N PRO A 233 8.96 -10.21 -13.39
CA PRO A 233 9.83 -10.29 -14.57
C PRO A 233 10.07 -11.77 -14.88
N THR A 234 9.42 -12.29 -15.90
CA THR A 234 9.61 -13.68 -16.31
C THR A 234 10.64 -13.75 -17.43
N ASN A 235 11.58 -14.70 -17.33
CA ASN A 235 12.35 -15.19 -18.48
C ASN A 235 11.50 -16.12 -19.36
N LEU A 236 10.16 -16.10 -19.21
CA LEU A 236 9.27 -16.84 -20.10
C LEU A 236 9.37 -16.22 -21.48
N VAL A 237 10.18 -16.88 -22.31
CA VAL A 237 9.95 -16.93 -23.74
C VAL A 237 8.54 -17.46 -23.93
N ILE A 238 7.55 -16.57 -24.13
CA ILE A 238 6.35 -16.97 -24.85
C ILE A 238 6.88 -17.43 -26.20
N PHE A 239 6.89 -18.74 -26.46
CA PHE A 239 7.36 -19.31 -27.71
C PHE A 239 6.45 -18.81 -28.85
N GLY A 240 6.87 -17.67 -29.37
CA GLY A 240 6.23 -16.78 -30.34
C GLY A 240 7.18 -15.62 -30.59
N ARG A 241 8.46 -15.97 -30.87
CA ARG A 241 9.63 -15.12 -31.21
C ARG A 241 9.46 -13.62 -30.95
N GLY A 242 9.44 -13.26 -29.67
CA GLY A 242 9.83 -11.94 -29.20
C GLY A 242 11.31 -11.94 -28.86
N THR A 243 12.03 -10.96 -29.40
CA THR A 243 13.44 -10.55 -29.15
C THR A 243 14.50 -11.10 -30.12
N LEU A 244 15.10 -10.15 -30.87
CA LEU A 244 16.24 -10.20 -31.80
C LEU A 244 16.07 -11.02 -33.10
N VAL A 245 15.63 -10.37 -34.18
CA VAL A 245 16.02 -10.76 -35.55
C VAL A 245 16.22 -9.51 -36.43
N SER A 246 17.37 -9.55 -37.11
CA SER A 246 17.85 -8.69 -38.18
C SER A 246 16.79 -8.30 -39.22
N LEU A 247 16.99 -7.12 -39.83
CA LEU A 247 16.33 -6.68 -41.08
C LEU A 247 16.42 -7.81 -42.12
N VAL A 248 15.33 -8.55 -42.33
CA VAL A 248 14.75 -9.05 -43.61
C VAL A 248 13.56 -9.95 -43.24
N ASP A 249 12.34 -9.49 -43.51
CA ASP A 249 11.20 -10.38 -43.73
C ASP A 249 11.28 -10.92 -45.17
N PRO A 250 11.39 -12.24 -45.39
CA PRO A 250 11.52 -12.82 -46.72
C PRO A 250 10.20 -12.97 -47.50
N THR A 251 9.08 -12.38 -47.06
CA THR A 251 7.75 -12.67 -47.66
C THR A 251 7.06 -11.56 -48.46
N ASN A 252 7.71 -10.43 -48.78
CA ASN A 252 7.09 -9.38 -49.60
C ASN A 252 7.85 -9.05 -50.91
N VAL A 253 8.24 -10.08 -51.66
CA VAL A 253 8.71 -9.93 -53.05
C VAL A 253 7.68 -10.54 -54.01
N ASN A 254 7.42 -9.82 -55.12
CA ASN A 254 6.63 -10.14 -56.33
C ASN A 254 5.12 -9.83 -56.27
N VAL A 255 4.47 -9.13 -57.22
CA VAL A 255 4.75 -8.71 -58.62
C VAL A 255 3.89 -7.46 -58.92
N ILE A 256 4.40 -6.41 -59.61
CA ILE A 256 3.87 -5.77 -60.86
C ILE A 256 4.95 -4.78 -61.34
N SER A 257 5.42 -4.97 -62.56
CA SER A 257 6.51 -4.27 -63.25
C SER A 257 6.02 -3.22 -64.28
N GLN A 258 6.76 -2.10 -64.32
CA GLN A 258 7.23 -1.28 -65.48
C GLN A 258 6.27 -0.73 -66.57
N GLN A 259 6.32 0.60 -66.81
CA GLN A 259 7.07 1.29 -67.89
C GLN A 259 6.81 2.83 -67.85
N THR A 260 7.84 3.70 -67.65
CA THR A 260 8.56 4.54 -68.67
C THR A 260 7.82 5.85 -68.99
N ALA A 261 8.38 7.06 -69.20
CA ALA A 261 9.59 7.81 -68.85
C ALA A 261 9.34 9.30 -69.26
N ALA A 262 10.04 10.23 -68.61
CA ALA A 262 10.48 11.60 -68.96
C ALA A 262 9.83 12.44 -70.11
N ILE A 263 9.74 13.77 -69.88
CA ILE A 263 10.07 14.93 -70.77
C ILE A 263 9.70 16.21 -69.97
N ALA A 264 10.66 16.98 -69.43
CA ALA A 264 11.45 18.10 -69.98
C ALA A 264 10.84 19.50 -69.72
N THR A 265 11.63 20.33 -69.05
CA THR A 265 11.52 21.78 -68.86
C THR A 265 11.76 22.54 -70.18
N PRO A 266 11.19 23.74 -70.35
CA PRO A 266 12.02 24.88 -70.77
C PRO A 266 11.72 26.20 -70.01
N THR A 267 12.71 27.11 -70.11
CA THR A 267 12.92 28.39 -69.42
C THR A 267 12.33 29.61 -70.23
N PRO A 268 12.64 30.91 -69.98
CA PRO A 268 11.72 31.98 -69.53
C PRO A 268 11.47 33.15 -70.54
N THR A 269 10.85 34.26 -70.05
CA THR A 269 10.96 35.71 -70.46
C THR A 269 9.71 36.33 -71.16
N PRO A 270 9.37 37.64 -71.08
CA PRO A 270 9.42 38.69 -70.03
C PRO A 270 8.06 39.42 -69.71
N THR A 271 8.14 40.26 -68.68
CA THR A 271 7.28 41.35 -68.10
C THR A 271 6.34 42.14 -69.05
N PRO A 272 5.20 42.70 -68.57
CA PRO A 272 5.22 44.06 -67.98
C PRO A 272 4.30 44.28 -66.74
N THR A 273 4.83 44.92 -65.70
CA THR A 273 4.12 45.81 -64.75
C THR A 273 4.04 47.22 -65.37
N PRO A 274 3.25 48.22 -64.87
CA PRO A 274 2.51 48.31 -63.60
C PRO A 274 1.09 48.96 -63.67
N ASN A 275 0.28 48.78 -62.62
CA ASN A 275 -0.54 49.87 -62.05
C ASN A 275 -0.97 49.51 -60.60
N PRO A 276 -0.99 50.46 -59.64
CA PRO A 276 -1.09 50.18 -58.22
C PRO A 276 -2.53 49.84 -57.82
N THR A 277 -2.69 48.70 -57.16
CA THR A 277 -3.94 48.30 -56.49
C THR A 277 -3.69 48.39 -54.98
N PRO A 278 -4.65 48.92 -54.19
CA PRO A 278 -4.47 49.28 -52.78
C PRO A 278 -3.89 48.15 -51.94
N THR A 279 -3.03 48.53 -50.99
CA THR A 279 -2.47 47.67 -49.94
C THR A 279 -3.57 46.77 -49.38
N PRO A 280 -3.47 45.42 -49.54
CA PRO A 280 -4.44 44.52 -48.94
C PRO A 280 -4.36 44.67 -47.43
N THR A 281 -5.52 44.77 -46.77
CA THR A 281 -5.64 44.65 -45.32
C THR A 281 -4.87 43.39 -44.87
N PRO A 282 -3.96 43.48 -43.89
CA PRO A 282 -3.17 42.34 -43.43
C PRO A 282 -4.08 41.15 -43.09
N SER A 283 -3.73 39.95 -43.55
CA SER A 283 -4.47 38.74 -43.18
C SER A 283 -4.52 38.62 -41.66
N LYS A 284 -5.70 38.42 -41.08
CA LYS A 284 -5.87 38.23 -39.62
C LYS A 284 -5.55 36.82 -39.13
N PHE A 285 -5.13 35.92 -40.02
CA PHE A 285 -4.77 34.53 -39.68
C PHE A 285 -3.27 34.25 -39.95
N GLY A 286 -2.78 33.14 -39.40
CA GLY A 286 -1.37 32.76 -39.41
C GLY A 286 -0.58 33.28 -38.21
N THR A 287 0.69 32.90 -38.08
CA THR A 287 1.55 33.26 -36.94
C THR A 287 1.70 34.78 -36.79
N PRO A 288 1.70 35.32 -35.57
CA PRO A 288 1.83 36.76 -35.33
C PRO A 288 3.22 37.29 -35.70
N SER A 289 3.24 38.39 -36.44
CA SER A 289 4.44 39.18 -36.74
C SER A 289 4.90 39.94 -35.50
N VAL A 290 6.21 40.15 -35.35
CA VAL A 290 6.75 40.94 -34.23
C VAL A 290 6.61 42.44 -34.52
N ILE A 291 5.96 43.18 -33.63
CA ILE A 291 5.95 44.64 -33.57
C ILE A 291 7.30 45.08 -33.00
N THR A 292 8.12 45.71 -33.84
CA THR A 292 9.52 45.97 -33.52
C THR A 292 9.80 47.33 -32.87
N SER A 293 8.85 48.27 -32.93
CA SER A 293 9.02 49.62 -32.38
C SER A 293 7.67 50.20 -31.92
N PRO A 294 7.61 50.87 -30.75
CA PRO A 294 8.70 51.05 -29.78
C PRO A 294 9.08 49.73 -29.07
N ALA A 295 10.30 49.66 -28.51
CA ALA A 295 10.81 48.50 -27.75
C ALA A 295 11.47 48.99 -26.44
N PRO A 296 10.78 48.91 -25.28
CA PRO A 296 9.51 48.23 -25.06
C PRO A 296 8.32 48.96 -25.70
N TYR A 297 7.36 48.18 -26.19
CA TYR A 297 6.03 48.68 -26.48
C TYR A 297 5.33 48.97 -25.15
N VAL A 298 4.69 50.14 -24.99
CA VAL A 298 4.09 50.54 -23.71
C VAL A 298 2.57 50.54 -23.84
N ILE A 299 1.90 49.65 -23.10
CA ILE A 299 0.43 49.67 -22.98
C ILE A 299 0.06 50.63 -21.85
N THR A 300 -0.65 51.71 -22.22
CA THR A 300 -1.12 52.76 -21.31
C THR A 300 -2.65 52.79 -21.26
N SER A 301 -3.23 53.67 -20.44
CA SER A 301 -4.67 53.94 -20.46
C SER A 301 -5.19 54.56 -21.77
N GLY A 302 -4.29 55.11 -22.60
CA GLY A 302 -4.60 55.61 -23.94
C GLY A 302 -4.54 54.53 -25.04
N THR A 303 -4.13 53.30 -24.71
CA THR A 303 -4.09 52.19 -25.67
C THR A 303 -5.49 51.63 -25.92
N THR A 304 -5.84 51.44 -27.18
CA THR A 304 -7.07 50.76 -27.62
C THR A 304 -6.73 49.44 -28.30
N ILE A 305 -7.40 48.36 -27.92
CA ILE A 305 -7.18 47.00 -28.46
C ILE A 305 -8.49 46.50 -29.06
N SER A 306 -8.50 46.23 -30.37
CA SER A 306 -9.55 45.47 -31.05
C SER A 306 -9.13 44.01 -31.16
N THR A 307 -10.00 43.09 -30.75
CA THR A 307 -9.76 41.63 -30.86
C THR A 307 -10.07 41.07 -32.26
N ASP A 308 -10.56 41.90 -33.19
CA ASP A 308 -10.35 41.72 -34.63
C ASP A 308 -9.07 42.50 -34.97
N PRO A 309 -7.92 41.81 -35.12
CA PRO A 309 -6.77 42.08 -34.27
C PRO A 309 -6.00 43.34 -34.69
N ALA A 310 -6.33 44.46 -34.04
CA ALA A 310 -5.64 45.74 -34.19
C ALA A 310 -5.38 46.37 -32.82
N ILE A 311 -4.20 46.95 -32.62
CA ILE A 311 -3.83 47.68 -31.41
C ILE A 311 -3.41 49.09 -31.80
N THR A 312 -3.93 50.10 -31.10
CA THR A 312 -3.56 51.50 -31.35
C THR A 312 -3.07 52.17 -30.07
N THR A 313 -1.86 52.71 -30.11
CA THR A 313 -1.25 53.48 -29.02
C THR A 313 -0.66 54.76 -29.59
N ASN A 314 -0.95 55.91 -28.96
CA ASN A 314 -0.47 57.22 -29.41
C ASN A 314 -0.74 57.51 -30.90
N GLY A 315 -1.85 57.01 -31.44
CA GLY A 315 -2.26 57.21 -32.84
C GLY A 315 -1.58 56.28 -33.86
N VAL A 316 -0.69 55.37 -33.43
CA VAL A 316 -0.07 54.35 -34.30
C VAL A 316 -0.83 53.04 -34.16
N THR A 317 -1.26 52.45 -35.28
CA THR A 317 -1.98 51.17 -35.32
C THR A 317 -1.10 50.03 -35.83
N ASP A 318 -0.99 48.98 -35.03
CA ASP A 318 -0.35 47.70 -35.38
C ASP A 318 -1.39 46.57 -35.44
N PHE A 319 -1.04 45.47 -36.11
CA PHE A 319 -1.95 44.36 -36.36
C PHE A 319 -1.46 43.06 -35.68
N GLY A 320 -2.39 42.38 -35.02
CA GLY A 320 -2.16 41.05 -34.44
C GLY A 320 -2.70 39.94 -35.34
N LYS A 321 -2.86 38.74 -34.77
CA LYS A 321 -3.42 37.56 -35.46
C LYS A 321 -4.41 36.81 -34.58
N ILE A 322 -5.36 36.13 -35.20
CA ILE A 322 -6.32 35.25 -34.52
C ILE A 322 -5.82 33.82 -34.61
N TRP A 323 -5.60 33.19 -33.45
CA TRP A 323 -5.47 31.73 -33.31
C TRP A 323 -6.86 31.13 -33.18
N ARG A 324 -7.23 30.17 -34.03
CA ARG A 324 -8.59 29.59 -34.10
C ARG A 324 -8.73 28.27 -33.34
N GLY A 325 -7.66 27.82 -32.70
CA GLY A 325 -7.60 26.55 -32.01
C GLY A 325 -6.59 25.59 -32.63
N PRO A 326 -6.28 24.49 -31.92
CA PRO A 326 -5.22 23.56 -32.32
C PRO A 326 -5.52 22.79 -33.60
N ALA A 327 -6.79 22.60 -33.94
CA ALA A 327 -7.20 21.89 -35.15
C ALA A 327 -6.93 22.69 -36.43
N GLN A 328 -7.02 24.01 -36.37
CA GLN A 328 -6.84 24.88 -37.54
C GLN A 328 -5.43 25.48 -37.62
N ASP A 329 -4.88 25.90 -36.49
CA ASP A 329 -3.64 26.69 -36.43
C ASP A 329 -2.51 25.98 -35.67
N GLY A 330 -2.70 24.73 -35.27
CA GLY A 330 -1.73 23.95 -34.50
C GLY A 330 -1.63 24.37 -33.02
N PRO A 331 -0.74 23.73 -32.23
CA PRO A 331 -0.51 24.07 -30.82
C PRO A 331 -0.25 25.56 -30.64
N LEU A 332 -0.75 26.14 -29.54
CA LEU A 332 -0.64 27.57 -29.30
C LEU A 332 0.82 28.00 -29.20
N SER A 333 1.68 27.21 -28.53
CA SER A 333 3.13 27.43 -28.43
C SER A 333 3.78 27.52 -29.81
N ALA A 334 3.47 26.60 -30.72
CA ALA A 334 3.96 26.63 -32.10
C ALA A 334 3.45 27.87 -32.85
N PHE A 335 2.18 28.25 -32.63
CA PHE A 335 1.58 29.44 -33.24
C PHE A 335 2.24 30.74 -32.78
N ILE A 336 2.42 30.96 -31.46
CA ILE A 336 2.95 32.23 -30.92
C ILE A 336 4.48 32.29 -30.86
N PHE A 337 5.17 31.15 -30.74
CA PHE A 337 6.64 31.09 -30.63
C PHE A 337 7.35 30.53 -31.87
N GLY A 338 6.63 29.95 -32.82
CA GLY A 338 7.16 29.34 -34.04
C GLY A 338 7.53 27.86 -33.89
N SER A 339 7.60 27.33 -32.66
CA SER A 339 7.86 25.92 -32.37
C SER A 339 7.44 25.56 -30.95
N THR A 340 7.05 24.31 -30.72
CA THR A 340 6.82 23.74 -29.39
C THR A 340 8.13 23.18 -28.81
N SER A 341 8.50 23.61 -27.60
CA SER A 341 9.67 23.13 -26.85
C SER A 341 9.35 21.90 -25.98
N ALA A 342 10.39 21.29 -25.40
CA ALA A 342 10.20 20.24 -24.40
C ALA A 342 9.48 20.75 -23.14
N PHE A 343 9.72 22.01 -22.73
CA PHE A 343 9.03 22.60 -21.60
C PHE A 343 7.55 22.89 -21.91
N ASP A 344 7.24 23.35 -23.12
CA ASP A 344 5.86 23.54 -23.59
C ASP A 344 5.05 22.23 -23.43
N ILE A 345 5.69 21.08 -23.72
CA ILE A 345 5.11 19.74 -23.56
C ILE A 345 5.02 19.33 -22.08
N ALA A 346 6.14 19.43 -21.35
CA ALA A 346 6.24 18.96 -19.96
C ALA A 346 5.29 19.71 -19.01
N SER A 347 5.12 21.01 -19.23
CA SER A 347 4.24 21.88 -18.46
C SER A 347 2.75 21.75 -18.81
N GLY A 348 2.44 21.05 -19.90
CA GLY A 348 1.08 20.91 -20.41
C GLY A 348 0.47 22.20 -20.95
N PHE A 349 1.25 23.26 -21.19
CA PHE A 349 0.78 24.58 -21.60
C PHE A 349 -0.25 24.54 -22.75
N ASP A 350 0.09 23.85 -23.85
CA ASP A 350 -0.79 23.74 -25.01
C ASP A 350 -2.09 23.00 -24.70
N THR A 351 -2.02 21.95 -23.88
CA THR A 351 -3.18 21.14 -23.48
C THR A 351 -4.10 21.90 -22.55
N GLU A 352 -3.56 22.58 -21.55
CA GLU A 352 -4.34 23.34 -20.58
C GLU A 352 -5.04 24.53 -21.23
N ILE A 353 -4.35 25.30 -22.08
CA ILE A 353 -4.99 26.44 -22.75
C ILE A 353 -5.99 25.98 -23.83
N SER A 354 -5.69 24.92 -24.59
CA SER A 354 -6.59 24.44 -25.66
C SER A 354 -7.85 23.73 -25.14
N GLY A 355 -7.78 23.04 -24.00
CA GLY A 355 -8.94 22.45 -23.33
C GLY A 355 -9.88 23.49 -22.72
N GLN A 356 -9.38 24.70 -22.44
CA GLN A 356 -10.12 25.78 -21.77
C GLN A 356 -10.66 26.85 -22.74
N ASN A 357 -10.08 26.94 -23.94
CA ASN A 357 -10.37 27.96 -24.95
C ASN A 357 -10.54 27.36 -26.36
N SER A 358 -11.55 26.51 -26.55
CA SER A 358 -12.04 26.18 -27.91
C SER A 358 -12.62 27.40 -28.66
N MET A 359 -12.54 28.60 -28.07
CA MET A 359 -12.83 29.88 -28.67
C MET A 359 -11.48 30.57 -28.91
N GLY A 360 -11.15 30.81 -30.18
CA GLY A 360 -9.87 31.40 -30.58
C GLY A 360 -9.45 32.68 -29.83
N GLY A 361 -8.19 33.09 -29.96
CA GLY A 361 -7.62 34.25 -29.26
C GLY A 361 -6.88 35.20 -30.19
N ALA A 362 -6.96 36.51 -29.91
CA ALA A 362 -6.24 37.55 -30.63
C ALA A 362 -4.87 37.74 -29.98
N GLY A 363 -3.79 37.47 -30.72
CA GLY A 363 -2.41 37.58 -30.26
C GLY A 363 -1.68 38.77 -30.88
N PHE A 364 -1.04 39.57 -30.04
CA PHE A 364 -0.12 40.64 -30.42
C PHE A 364 1.28 40.30 -29.93
N LYS A 365 2.27 40.34 -30.82
CA LYS A 365 3.65 39.96 -30.51
C LYS A 365 4.57 41.17 -30.61
N PHE A 366 5.33 41.45 -29.56
CA PHE A 366 6.22 42.63 -29.43
C PHE A 366 7.68 42.19 -29.24
N THR A 367 8.64 43.06 -29.53
CA THR A 367 10.05 42.81 -29.14
C THR A 367 10.20 42.71 -27.62
N SER A 368 9.64 43.67 -26.89
CA SER A 368 9.49 43.71 -25.42
C SER A 368 8.25 44.53 -25.07
N LEU A 369 7.66 44.31 -23.90
CA LEU A 369 6.40 44.95 -23.51
C LEU A 369 6.49 45.52 -22.10
N GLN A 370 5.92 46.70 -21.89
CA GLN A 370 5.72 47.30 -20.58
C GLN A 370 4.24 47.63 -20.36
N LEU A 371 3.68 47.24 -19.21
CA LEU A 371 2.31 47.53 -18.79
C LEU A 371 2.30 48.72 -17.81
N THR A 372 1.67 49.83 -18.17
CA THR A 372 1.64 51.04 -17.33
C THR A 372 0.25 51.64 -17.11
N GLY A 373 -0.80 51.08 -17.71
CA GLY A 373 -2.19 51.50 -17.47
C GLY A 373 -3.22 50.62 -18.18
N ASN A 374 -4.50 50.74 -17.79
CA ASN A 374 -5.59 49.87 -18.26
C ASN A 374 -6.06 50.24 -19.69
N PRO A 375 -5.87 49.37 -20.70
CA PRO A 375 -6.29 49.68 -22.06
C PRO A 375 -7.81 49.58 -22.22
N THR A 376 -8.34 50.23 -23.26
CA THR A 376 -9.74 50.01 -23.70
C THR A 376 -9.78 48.85 -24.68
N VAL A 377 -10.54 47.79 -24.38
CA VAL A 377 -10.66 46.60 -25.24
C VAL A 377 -12.02 46.55 -25.94
N SER A 378 -12.03 46.20 -27.22
CA SER A 378 -13.22 46.05 -28.07
C SER A 378 -13.32 44.61 -28.62
N THR A 379 -14.46 43.97 -28.35
CA THR A 379 -14.80 42.60 -28.79
C THR A 379 -16.05 42.43 -29.70
N PRO A 380 -16.85 43.46 -30.10
CA PRO A 380 -18.07 43.25 -30.90
C PRO A 380 -17.93 42.44 -32.20
N THR A 381 -16.76 42.48 -32.84
CA THR A 381 -16.48 41.79 -34.11
C THR A 381 -15.32 40.79 -34.00
N GLY A 382 -14.75 40.61 -32.81
CA GLY A 382 -13.52 39.87 -32.56
C GLY A 382 -13.71 38.66 -31.64
N VAL A 383 -12.60 38.05 -31.26
CA VAL A 383 -12.59 36.93 -30.31
C VAL A 383 -12.52 37.41 -28.87
N ILE A 384 -13.05 36.63 -27.92
CA ILE A 384 -13.14 37.03 -26.52
C ILE A 384 -11.88 36.74 -25.69
N ASN A 385 -10.82 36.22 -26.29
CA ASN A 385 -9.55 35.93 -25.61
C ASN A 385 -8.43 36.79 -26.20
N LEU A 386 -7.57 37.34 -25.35
CA LEU A 386 -6.47 38.23 -25.73
C LEU A 386 -5.13 37.66 -25.26
N ALA A 387 -4.13 37.66 -26.14
CA ALA A 387 -2.75 37.29 -25.83
C ALA A 387 -1.78 38.45 -26.12
N LEU A 388 -1.01 38.84 -25.11
CA LEU A 388 0.07 39.80 -25.19
C LEU A 388 1.39 39.04 -25.08
N ILE A 389 2.14 39.00 -26.19
CA ILE A 389 3.33 38.17 -26.32
C ILE A 389 4.55 39.07 -26.52
N ALA A 390 5.63 38.88 -25.75
CA ALA A 390 6.91 39.53 -26.00
C ALA A 390 7.96 38.51 -26.48
N VAL A 391 8.92 38.92 -27.31
CA VAL A 391 10.07 38.08 -27.65
C VAL A 391 11.02 38.00 -26.45
N ASN A 392 11.36 39.16 -25.87
CA ASN A 392 12.19 39.29 -24.69
C ASN A 392 11.33 39.32 -23.42
N GLY A 393 11.58 40.24 -22.48
CA GLY A 393 10.82 40.33 -21.23
C GLY A 393 9.55 41.19 -21.29
N ILE A 394 8.68 40.98 -20.29
CA ILE A 394 7.52 41.83 -19.98
C ILE A 394 7.72 42.43 -18.59
N THR A 395 7.54 43.75 -18.48
CA THR A 395 7.61 44.47 -17.20
C THR A 395 6.37 45.32 -16.96
N SER A 396 6.21 45.83 -15.74
CA SER A 396 5.27 46.92 -15.44
C SER A 396 6.00 48.24 -15.18
N GLY A 397 5.24 49.32 -15.03
CA GLY A 397 5.79 50.63 -14.63
C GLY A 397 4.70 51.66 -14.35
N GLY A 398 5.10 52.83 -13.86
CA GLY A 398 4.19 53.95 -13.62
C GLY A 398 3.59 54.51 -14.92
N PRO A 399 2.35 55.05 -14.91
CA PRO A 399 1.53 55.39 -13.73
C PRO A 399 0.90 54.20 -12.98
N GLY A 400 0.75 53.04 -13.62
CA GLY A 400 0.23 51.82 -13.01
C GLY A 400 -1.31 51.76 -12.92
N GLY A 401 -1.82 51.05 -11.90
CA GLY A 401 -3.23 50.92 -11.58
C GLY A 401 -3.84 49.54 -11.90
N THR A 402 -5.16 49.43 -11.71
CA THR A 402 -5.90 48.18 -11.94
C THR A 402 -6.21 47.98 -13.42
N LEU A 403 -5.66 46.90 -13.99
CA LEU A 403 -5.85 46.46 -15.35
C LEU A 403 -7.04 45.50 -15.40
N THR A 404 -8.12 45.91 -16.04
CA THR A 404 -9.36 45.12 -16.12
C THR A 404 -9.57 44.44 -17.45
N PHE A 405 -8.98 44.96 -18.53
CA PHE A 405 -9.18 44.47 -19.90
C PHE A 405 -10.67 44.20 -20.21
N ALA A 406 -11.55 45.10 -19.76
CA ALA A 406 -12.99 44.87 -19.79
C ALA A 406 -13.48 44.45 -21.18
N GLY A 407 -14.31 43.39 -21.23
CA GLY A 407 -14.88 42.86 -22.47
C GLY A 407 -14.24 41.57 -22.98
N ILE A 408 -13.10 41.14 -22.43
CA ILE A 408 -12.52 39.82 -22.70
C ILE A 408 -12.91 38.81 -21.61
N ARG A 409 -12.80 37.52 -21.95
CA ARG A 409 -12.90 36.39 -21.03
C ARG A 409 -11.53 36.01 -20.49
N GLY A 410 -10.59 35.68 -21.37
CA GLY A 410 -9.25 35.19 -21.01
C GLY A 410 -8.14 36.14 -21.43
N LEU A 411 -7.17 36.36 -20.53
CA LEU A 411 -5.92 37.06 -20.82
C LEU A 411 -4.73 36.10 -20.73
N LEU A 412 -3.87 36.11 -21.76
CA LEU A 412 -2.57 35.45 -21.75
C LEU A 412 -1.46 36.51 -21.86
N ILE A 413 -0.52 36.50 -20.92
CA ILE A 413 0.70 37.31 -20.95
C ILE A 413 1.88 36.35 -21.07
N ALA A 414 2.61 36.40 -22.18
CA ALA A 414 3.63 35.41 -22.49
C ALA A 414 4.92 36.01 -23.04
N THR A 415 6.06 35.39 -22.75
CA THR A 415 7.35 35.70 -23.39
C THR A 415 7.80 34.51 -24.24
N GLN A 416 8.59 34.74 -25.28
CA GLN A 416 9.21 33.67 -26.06
C GLN A 416 10.55 33.24 -25.46
N ASN A 417 11.33 34.21 -24.98
CA ASN A 417 12.65 34.04 -24.40
C ASN A 417 12.98 35.21 -23.45
N GLY A 418 12.31 35.27 -22.30
CA GLY A 418 12.58 36.31 -21.31
C GLY A 418 11.67 36.27 -20.08
N PRO A 419 12.03 36.97 -19.01
CA PRO A 419 11.27 36.96 -17.77
C PRO A 419 9.99 37.82 -17.87
N ILE A 420 9.04 37.52 -16.98
CA ILE A 420 7.88 38.38 -16.71
C ILE A 420 8.02 38.90 -15.28
N ASN A 421 8.20 40.22 -15.13
CA ASN A 421 8.41 40.89 -13.84
C ASN A 421 7.37 42.00 -13.67
N LEU A 422 6.29 41.72 -12.94
CA LEU A 422 5.21 42.66 -12.72
C LEU A 422 5.25 43.14 -11.27
N GLY A 423 5.56 44.40 -11.05
CA GLY A 423 5.62 45.04 -9.74
C GLY A 423 4.25 45.42 -9.18
N SER A 424 4.25 45.87 -7.93
CA SER A 424 3.05 46.24 -7.18
C SER A 424 2.36 47.51 -7.68
N GLU A 425 2.96 48.23 -8.64
CA GLU A 425 2.35 49.39 -9.28
C GLU A 425 1.13 49.04 -10.15
N ILE A 426 0.95 47.78 -10.55
CA ILE A 426 -0.25 47.30 -11.27
C ILE A 426 -0.96 46.20 -10.50
N SER A 427 -2.26 46.02 -10.78
CA SER A 427 -3.05 44.88 -10.33
C SER A 427 -4.00 44.41 -11.42
N PHE A 428 -4.48 43.17 -11.34
CA PHE A 428 -5.46 42.61 -12.27
C PHE A 428 -6.77 42.33 -11.56
N SER A 429 -7.89 42.78 -12.14
CA SER A 429 -9.22 42.55 -11.56
C SER A 429 -10.31 42.49 -12.63
N GLY A 430 -11.41 41.79 -12.37
CA GLY A 430 -12.56 41.73 -13.28
C GLY A 430 -12.35 40.87 -14.53
N ILE A 431 -11.28 40.07 -14.57
CA ILE A 431 -10.98 39.10 -15.64
C ILE A 431 -11.48 37.72 -15.19
N HIS A 432 -11.96 36.90 -16.12
CA HIS A 432 -12.46 35.55 -15.80
C HIS A 432 -11.31 34.55 -15.62
N ASP A 433 -10.41 34.45 -16.62
CA ASP A 433 -9.22 33.59 -16.59
C ASP A 433 -7.96 34.41 -16.94
N ILE A 434 -6.88 34.28 -16.15
CA ILE A 434 -5.59 34.91 -16.45
C ILE A 434 -4.45 33.89 -16.46
N ASN A 435 -3.58 34.02 -17.45
CA ASN A 435 -2.51 33.07 -17.75
C ASN A 435 -1.19 33.81 -17.97
N PHE A 436 -0.13 33.33 -17.33
CA PHE A 436 1.23 33.85 -17.49
C PHE A 436 2.17 32.76 -17.97
N TYR A 437 2.98 33.06 -18.98
CA TYR A 437 3.98 32.11 -19.47
C TYR A 437 5.33 32.76 -19.74
N ALA A 438 6.28 32.59 -18.81
CA ALA A 438 7.67 33.02 -18.96
C ALA A 438 8.52 31.92 -19.63
N ARG A 439 8.60 31.93 -20.96
CA ARG A 439 9.35 30.93 -21.74
C ARG A 439 10.81 31.35 -21.96
N GLY A 440 11.68 30.37 -22.13
CA GLY A 440 13.12 30.51 -22.35
C GLY A 440 13.94 30.17 -21.11
N ALA A 441 15.09 29.52 -21.31
CA ALA A 441 15.91 28.98 -20.23
C ALA A 441 16.22 30.02 -19.14
N GLY A 442 15.85 29.73 -17.88
CA GLY A 442 16.05 30.62 -16.73
C GLY A 442 15.10 31.83 -16.67
N SER A 443 14.06 31.87 -17.51
CA SER A 443 13.08 32.96 -17.49
C SER A 443 12.16 32.84 -16.29
N ASN A 444 12.35 33.74 -15.33
CA ASN A 444 11.55 33.79 -14.12
C ASN A 444 10.21 34.50 -14.34
N LEU A 445 9.23 34.12 -13.53
CA LEU A 445 7.96 34.81 -13.38
C LEU A 445 7.89 35.37 -11.95
N THR A 446 7.96 36.70 -11.82
CA THR A 446 7.85 37.39 -10.53
C THR A 446 6.63 38.30 -10.54
N LEU A 447 5.67 37.96 -9.68
CA LEU A 447 4.40 38.67 -9.54
C LEU A 447 4.37 39.45 -8.23
N GLY A 448 4.80 40.69 -8.25
CA GLY A 448 4.50 41.70 -7.21
C GLY A 448 3.13 42.37 -7.39
N SER A 449 2.52 42.23 -8.56
CA SER A 449 1.17 42.70 -8.86
C SER A 449 0.11 41.80 -8.22
N ALA A 450 -0.89 42.37 -7.55
CA ALA A 450 -2.04 41.60 -7.04
C ALA A 450 -2.99 41.17 -8.19
N ILE A 451 -3.58 39.99 -8.08
CA ILE A 451 -4.49 39.41 -9.07
C ILE A 451 -5.74 38.87 -8.39
N SER A 452 -6.91 39.36 -8.80
CA SER A 452 -8.20 38.88 -8.32
C SER A 452 -9.12 38.59 -9.51
N VAL A 453 -9.34 37.30 -9.77
CA VAL A 453 -10.09 36.83 -10.95
C VAL A 453 -11.21 35.87 -10.56
N GLY A 454 -12.21 35.77 -11.43
CA GLY A 454 -13.43 35.03 -11.14
C GLY A 454 -13.27 33.50 -11.12
N THR A 455 -12.26 32.94 -11.80
CA THR A 455 -12.15 31.47 -11.91
C THR A 455 -10.71 30.96 -11.84
N ARG A 456 -9.80 31.36 -12.75
CA ARG A 456 -8.49 30.69 -12.88
C ARG A 456 -7.31 31.63 -12.93
N ILE A 457 -6.26 31.25 -12.20
CA ILE A 457 -4.89 31.75 -12.37
C ILE A 457 -4.02 30.57 -12.82
N ARG A 458 -3.25 30.77 -13.89
CA ARG A 458 -2.31 29.78 -14.43
C ARG A 458 -0.95 30.39 -14.67
N LEU A 459 0.08 29.79 -14.07
CA LEU A 459 1.44 30.30 -14.09
C LEU A 459 2.38 29.25 -14.68
N TRP A 460 3.15 29.62 -15.69
CA TRP A 460 4.20 28.80 -16.27
C TRP A 460 5.49 29.60 -16.34
N ALA A 461 6.60 29.02 -15.89
CA ALA A 461 7.92 29.62 -16.06
C ALA A 461 8.98 28.54 -16.27
N GLU A 462 9.85 28.70 -17.27
CA GLU A 462 11.02 27.83 -17.42
C GLU A 462 12.05 28.05 -16.29
N GLY A 463 12.06 29.23 -15.67
CA GLY A 463 12.80 29.55 -14.45
C GLY A 463 11.93 29.45 -13.20
N THR A 464 12.23 30.27 -12.19
CA THR A 464 11.54 30.33 -10.90
C THR A 464 10.22 31.10 -10.98
N ILE A 465 9.20 30.63 -10.27
CA ILE A 465 7.97 31.37 -9.99
C ILE A 465 8.03 31.95 -8.57
N GLN A 466 7.77 33.24 -8.43
CA GLN A 466 7.70 33.93 -7.14
C GLN A 466 6.46 34.83 -7.04
N ILE A 467 5.69 34.65 -5.95
CA ILE A 467 4.44 35.38 -5.68
C ILE A 467 4.64 36.37 -4.55
N ASN A 468 4.63 37.66 -4.85
CA ASN A 468 4.80 38.74 -3.87
C ASN A 468 3.52 39.59 -3.71
N GLY A 469 2.63 39.60 -4.70
CA GLY A 469 1.29 40.19 -4.64
C GLY A 469 0.22 39.18 -4.19
N ASP A 470 -0.93 39.68 -3.71
CA ASP A 470 -2.05 38.82 -3.31
C ASP A 470 -2.79 38.28 -4.54
N GLU A 471 -3.03 36.97 -4.55
CA GLU A 471 -3.62 36.20 -5.62
C GLU A 471 -4.94 35.57 -5.15
N SER A 472 -6.03 35.75 -5.89
CA SER A 472 -7.34 35.19 -5.57
C SER A 472 -8.06 34.65 -6.80
N ALA A 473 -8.48 33.39 -6.74
CA ALA A 473 -9.21 32.68 -7.78
C ALA A 473 -9.96 31.47 -7.20
N THR A 474 -10.77 30.78 -8.00
CA THR A 474 -11.30 29.45 -7.60
C THR A 474 -10.23 28.37 -7.75
N ASP A 475 -9.45 28.42 -8.83
CA ASP A 475 -8.47 27.40 -9.21
C ASP A 475 -7.13 28.07 -9.56
N PHE A 476 -6.11 27.79 -8.76
CA PHE A 476 -4.75 28.30 -8.91
C PHE A 476 -3.82 27.15 -9.35
N ARG A 477 -3.12 27.34 -10.47
CA ARG A 477 -2.04 26.41 -10.86
C ARG A 477 -0.75 27.10 -11.21
N ALA A 478 0.35 26.46 -10.84
CA ALA A 478 1.68 26.88 -11.21
C ALA A 478 2.54 25.69 -11.63
N PHE A 479 3.31 25.88 -12.70
CA PHE A 479 4.32 24.93 -13.16
C PHE A 479 5.65 25.66 -13.39
N SER A 480 6.64 25.35 -12.55
CA SER A 480 7.97 25.96 -12.56
C SER A 480 9.01 24.98 -13.09
N GLY A 481 9.87 25.44 -14.00
CA GLY A 481 11.09 24.72 -14.41
C GLY A 481 12.22 24.90 -13.41
N GLY A 482 12.23 26.02 -12.67
CA GLY A 482 13.07 26.29 -11.51
C GLY A 482 12.31 26.01 -10.21
N ASP A 483 12.51 26.87 -9.20
CA ASP A 483 11.81 26.73 -7.92
C ASP A 483 10.41 27.37 -7.96
N PHE A 484 9.52 26.94 -7.07
CA PHE A 484 8.32 27.71 -6.71
C PHE A 484 8.50 28.30 -5.32
N LEU A 485 8.43 29.63 -5.22
CA LEU A 485 8.60 30.38 -3.99
C LEU A 485 7.28 31.10 -3.64
N GLY A 486 6.72 30.79 -2.47
CA GLY A 486 5.49 31.43 -1.98
C GLY A 486 5.59 32.96 -1.77
N GLY A 487 6.81 33.50 -1.74
CA GLY A 487 7.10 34.94 -1.62
C GLY A 487 6.35 35.64 -0.46
N THR A 488 5.99 36.92 -0.64
CA THR A 488 5.34 37.72 0.42
C THR A 488 3.81 37.74 0.35
N GLY A 489 3.25 37.49 -0.84
CA GLY A 489 1.81 37.59 -1.11
C GLY A 489 1.03 36.37 -0.63
N THR A 490 -0.29 36.50 -0.55
CA THR A 490 -1.18 35.38 -0.21
C THR A 490 -1.80 34.75 -1.47
N VAL A 491 -2.03 33.44 -1.46
CA VAL A 491 -2.72 32.72 -2.53
C VAL A 491 -4.02 32.12 -1.97
N THR A 492 -5.14 32.75 -2.30
CA THR A 492 -6.48 32.31 -1.86
C THR A 492 -7.21 31.62 -3.01
N ALA A 493 -7.27 30.29 -2.96
CA ALA A 493 -8.04 29.48 -3.91
C ALA A 493 -8.66 28.23 -3.29
N THR A 494 -9.78 27.79 -3.88
CA THR A 494 -10.43 26.51 -3.54
C THR A 494 -9.51 25.37 -3.93
N ASP A 495 -9.05 25.33 -5.17
CA ASP A 495 -8.12 24.31 -5.67
C ASP A 495 -6.75 24.92 -5.97
N ILE A 496 -5.71 24.30 -5.42
CA ILE A 496 -4.31 24.72 -5.63
C ILE A 496 -3.54 23.52 -6.15
N ASN A 497 -2.88 23.67 -7.29
CA ASN A 497 -1.95 22.66 -7.81
C ASN A 497 -0.64 23.32 -8.26
N ILE A 498 0.44 23.01 -7.54
CA ILE A 498 1.77 23.59 -7.74
C ILE A 498 2.72 22.46 -8.10
N GLN A 499 3.39 22.60 -9.24
CA GLN A 499 4.38 21.65 -9.73
C GLN A 499 5.70 22.37 -10.01
N SER A 500 6.80 21.74 -9.63
CA SER A 500 8.14 22.26 -9.82
C SER A 500 9.07 21.15 -10.27
N LEU A 501 9.84 21.41 -11.33
CA LEU A 501 10.93 20.53 -11.76
C LEU A 501 12.18 20.68 -10.89
N SER A 502 12.14 21.58 -9.88
CA SER A 502 13.17 21.73 -8.85
C SER A 502 12.53 21.62 -7.46
N ASN A 503 12.47 22.71 -6.68
CA ASN A 503 11.92 22.73 -5.33
C ASN A 503 10.59 23.48 -5.25
N VAL A 504 9.78 23.16 -4.25
CA VAL A 504 8.62 23.94 -3.83
C VAL A 504 8.87 24.38 -2.39
N ASN A 505 8.91 25.70 -2.16
CA ASN A 505 9.10 26.29 -0.83
C ASN A 505 7.91 27.18 -0.51
N ILE A 506 7.09 26.73 0.44
CA ILE A 506 5.83 27.37 0.81
C ILE A 506 5.80 27.63 2.31
N ASP A 507 5.37 28.82 2.68
CA ASP A 507 4.86 29.14 4.00
C ASP A 507 3.34 28.97 3.97
N ALA A 508 2.82 27.99 4.72
CA ALA A 508 1.40 27.68 4.73
C ALA A 508 0.53 28.87 5.20
N SER A 509 1.08 29.81 5.98
CA SER A 509 0.37 31.04 6.36
C SER A 509 0.04 31.95 5.16
N LYS A 510 0.72 31.76 4.03
CA LYS A 510 0.47 32.45 2.77
C LYS A 510 -0.59 31.77 1.90
N PHE A 511 -1.04 30.59 2.28
CA PHE A 511 -2.05 29.82 1.56
C PHE A 511 -3.26 29.64 2.49
N PRO A 512 -4.05 30.70 2.74
CA PRO A 512 -5.18 30.64 3.65
C PRO A 512 -6.13 29.51 3.24
N ASP A 513 -6.64 28.82 4.25
CA ASP A 513 -7.46 27.66 4.01
C ASP A 513 -8.88 28.04 3.59
N VAL A 514 -9.38 27.33 2.57
CA VAL A 514 -10.73 27.46 2.04
C VAL A 514 -11.43 26.12 2.25
N ALA A 515 -12.56 26.12 2.94
CA ALA A 515 -13.26 24.89 3.32
C ALA A 515 -13.61 24.03 2.09
N GLY A 516 -13.33 22.72 2.18
CA GLY A 516 -13.67 21.73 1.15
C GLY A 516 -12.78 21.71 -0.11
N GLY A 517 -11.83 22.63 -0.25
CA GLY A 517 -10.90 22.69 -1.38
C GLY A 517 -9.76 21.66 -1.32
N THR A 518 -8.95 21.59 -2.39
CA THR A 518 -7.79 20.66 -2.48
C THR A 518 -6.47 21.41 -2.63
N ILE A 519 -5.38 20.86 -2.05
CA ILE A 519 -4.00 21.30 -2.28
C ILE A 519 -3.18 20.12 -2.80
N ASN A 520 -2.54 20.29 -3.96
CA ASN A 520 -1.61 19.33 -4.54
C ASN A 520 -0.26 20.01 -4.80
N LEU A 521 0.80 19.51 -4.18
CA LEU A 521 2.15 20.05 -4.27
C LEU A 521 3.09 18.97 -4.81
N SER A 522 3.81 19.27 -5.88
CA SER A 522 4.79 18.37 -6.46
C SER A 522 6.11 19.08 -6.72
N ALA A 523 7.20 18.51 -6.23
CA ALA A 523 8.57 18.97 -6.49
C ALA A 523 9.40 17.78 -7.01
N ALA A 524 10.30 17.99 -7.97
CA ALA A 524 11.24 16.93 -8.34
C ALA A 524 12.26 16.65 -7.23
N ASN A 525 12.70 17.70 -6.53
CA ASN A 525 13.75 17.64 -5.51
C ASN A 525 13.15 17.72 -4.10
N THR A 526 12.96 18.93 -3.57
CA THR A 526 12.51 19.15 -2.19
C THR A 526 11.20 19.90 -2.16
N LEU A 527 10.26 19.40 -1.37
CA LEU A 527 9.06 20.11 -0.95
C LEU A 527 9.24 20.56 0.51
N THR A 528 9.29 21.87 0.74
CA THR A 528 9.35 22.45 2.08
C THR A 528 8.04 23.17 2.40
N LEU A 529 7.36 22.74 3.46
CA LEU A 529 6.22 23.44 4.03
C LEU A 529 6.60 23.96 5.41
N VAL A 530 6.63 25.29 5.54
CA VAL A 530 6.69 25.95 6.84
C VAL A 530 5.25 26.06 7.36
N LEU A 531 4.98 25.48 8.53
CA LEU A 531 3.66 25.41 9.13
C LEU A 531 3.56 26.45 10.27
N GLY A 532 2.44 27.17 10.34
CA GLY A 532 2.16 28.14 11.40
C GLY A 532 1.82 27.49 12.75
N PRO A 533 1.62 28.28 13.83
CA PRO A 533 1.22 27.72 15.13
C PRO A 533 -0.09 26.92 14.99
N GLY A 534 -0.02 25.62 15.28
CA GLY A 534 -1.11 24.66 15.06
C GLY A 534 -2.25 24.78 16.07
N GLY A 535 -3.33 24.02 15.84
CA GLY A 535 -4.42 23.81 16.81
C GLY A 535 -5.81 23.73 16.19
N MET A 536 -6.11 24.54 15.17
CA MET A 536 -7.40 24.46 14.45
C MET A 536 -7.38 23.31 13.42
N PRO A 537 -8.50 22.61 13.19
CA PRO A 537 -8.59 21.57 12.17
C PRO A 537 -8.28 22.12 10.78
N PHE A 538 -7.47 21.39 10.02
CA PHE A 538 -7.22 21.67 8.61
C PHE A 538 -8.55 21.54 7.84
N PRO A 539 -9.11 22.64 7.32
CA PRO A 539 -10.50 22.67 6.89
C PRO A 539 -10.68 22.25 5.42
N ARG A 540 -9.58 21.91 4.74
CA ARG A 540 -9.58 21.45 3.34
C ARG A 540 -9.99 19.98 3.25
N ALA A 541 -10.44 19.57 2.06
CA ALA A 541 -10.80 18.17 1.82
C ALA A 541 -9.55 17.28 1.70
N SER A 542 -8.48 17.79 1.09
CA SER A 542 -7.23 17.03 0.95
C SER A 542 -5.97 17.89 0.84
N LEU A 543 -4.85 17.29 1.23
CA LEU A 543 -3.49 17.81 1.02
C LEU A 543 -2.59 16.67 0.51
N THR A 544 -2.02 16.85 -0.67
CA THR A 544 -1.08 15.90 -1.28
C THR A 544 0.28 16.57 -1.47
N GLY A 545 1.35 15.95 -1.00
CA GLY A 545 2.73 16.35 -1.26
C GLY A 545 3.54 15.21 -1.88
N LEU A 546 4.17 15.48 -3.03
CA LEU A 546 5.03 14.54 -3.76
C LEU A 546 6.41 15.17 -3.99
N ALA A 547 7.48 14.55 -3.49
CA ALA A 547 8.84 15.01 -3.76
C ALA A 547 9.90 13.92 -3.60
N ASN A 548 11.17 14.18 -3.94
CA ASN A 548 12.25 13.28 -3.49
C ASN A 548 12.50 13.41 -1.98
N THR A 549 12.43 14.63 -1.45
CA THR A 549 12.51 14.96 -0.02
C THR A 549 11.33 15.83 0.38
N ILE A 550 10.66 15.52 1.49
CA ILE A 550 9.60 16.36 2.05
C ILE A 550 10.03 16.86 3.43
N ASN A 551 10.05 18.18 3.62
CA ASN A 551 10.37 18.84 4.88
C ASN A 551 9.13 19.57 5.41
N LEU A 552 8.64 19.17 6.59
CA LEU A 552 7.53 19.82 7.29
C LEU A 552 8.08 20.48 8.56
N GLN A 553 8.06 21.80 8.57
CA GLN A 553 8.76 22.59 9.58
C GLN A 553 7.77 23.33 10.49
N PHE A 554 7.73 22.93 11.76
CA PHE A 554 7.25 23.78 12.85
C PHE A 554 8.46 24.30 13.64
N GLY A 555 8.39 25.55 14.12
CA GLY A 555 9.45 26.16 14.94
C GLY A 555 9.67 25.47 16.31
N SER A 556 8.67 24.71 16.78
CA SER A 556 8.71 23.84 17.96
C SER A 556 7.72 22.68 17.75
N PRO A 557 7.76 21.59 18.54
CA PRO A 557 6.75 20.53 18.48
C PRO A 557 5.32 21.10 18.56
N ASN A 558 4.52 20.84 17.53
CA ASN A 558 3.14 21.33 17.41
C ASN A 558 2.24 20.28 16.75
N THR A 559 0.93 20.41 17.02
CA THR A 559 -0.09 19.55 16.41
C THR A 559 -0.51 20.07 15.05
N PHE A 560 -0.28 19.26 14.01
CA PHE A 560 -0.95 19.40 12.73
C PHE A 560 -2.29 18.66 12.80
N ASN A 561 -3.34 19.40 13.16
CA ASN A 561 -4.70 18.87 13.27
C ASN A 561 -5.31 18.73 11.87
N LEU A 562 -5.47 17.51 11.39
CA LEU A 562 -5.88 17.21 10.01
C LEU A 562 -7.41 17.27 9.83
N GLY A 563 -8.20 17.25 10.90
CA GLY A 563 -9.65 17.26 10.82
C GLY A 563 -10.23 16.18 9.89
N SER A 564 -11.17 16.55 9.02
CA SER A 564 -11.73 15.60 8.03
C SER A 564 -10.83 15.35 6.82
N ALA A 565 -9.67 16.01 6.72
CA ALA A 565 -8.88 15.99 5.50
C ALA A 565 -8.21 14.64 5.25
N ALA A 566 -8.17 14.23 3.98
CA ALA A 566 -7.30 13.16 3.52
C ALA A 566 -5.92 13.72 3.19
N VAL A 567 -4.88 13.28 3.91
CA VAL A 567 -3.52 13.80 3.75
C VAL A 567 -2.58 12.71 3.28
N SER A 568 -1.81 13.02 2.24
CA SER A 568 -0.82 12.09 1.68
C SER A 568 0.50 12.81 1.42
N PHE A 569 1.58 12.29 1.99
CA PHE A 569 2.94 12.69 1.68
C PHE A 569 3.70 11.49 1.15
N ILE A 570 4.20 11.60 -0.08
CA ILE A 570 4.93 10.55 -0.78
C ILE A 570 6.31 11.08 -1.15
N ALA A 571 7.35 10.50 -0.55
CA ALA A 571 8.73 10.91 -0.74
C ALA A 571 9.57 9.84 -1.48
N GLY A 572 10.58 10.31 -2.22
CA GLY A 572 11.64 9.49 -2.80
C GLY A 572 12.67 9.03 -1.77
N SER A 573 13.93 8.94 -2.18
CA SER A 573 15.01 8.43 -1.32
C SER A 573 15.46 9.45 -0.28
N GLY A 574 15.07 10.72 -0.44
CA GLY A 574 15.34 11.79 0.52
C GLY A 574 14.46 11.75 1.77
N GLY A 575 13.35 11.01 1.73
CA GLY A 575 12.52 10.75 2.90
C GLY A 575 11.57 11.89 3.29
N ILE A 576 10.89 11.69 4.42
CA ILE A 576 9.99 12.67 5.05
C ILE A 576 10.61 13.12 6.37
N GLN A 577 10.80 14.43 6.53
CA GLN A 577 11.38 15.06 7.71
C GLN A 577 10.36 16.02 8.33
N ALA A 578 9.77 15.60 9.44
CA ALA A 578 8.75 16.33 10.17
C ALA A 578 8.94 16.23 11.70
N PRO A 579 10.17 16.45 12.23
CA PRO A 579 10.54 16.11 13.61
C PRO A 579 9.72 16.84 14.68
N ASN A 580 9.10 17.96 14.33
CA ASN A 580 8.27 18.78 15.22
C ASN A 580 6.76 18.69 14.89
N SER A 581 6.34 17.76 14.03
CA SER A 581 4.95 17.64 13.58
C SER A 581 4.26 16.44 14.23
N LEU A 582 3.31 16.70 15.13
CA LEU A 582 2.35 15.71 15.62
C LEU A 582 1.16 15.69 14.68
N PHE A 583 0.97 14.63 13.89
CA PHE A 583 -0.20 14.49 13.03
C PHE A 583 -1.38 13.99 13.85
N ALA A 584 -2.50 14.71 13.85
CA ALA A 584 -3.63 14.36 14.71
C ALA A 584 -5.00 14.50 14.05
N ASN A 585 -5.96 13.71 14.52
CA ASN A 585 -7.39 13.81 14.22
C ASN A 585 -7.76 13.79 12.72
N GLY A 586 -6.96 13.11 11.89
CA GLY A 586 -7.24 12.97 10.46
C GLY A 586 -8.28 11.90 10.15
N SER A 587 -8.96 12.04 9.01
CA SER A 587 -9.75 10.94 8.46
C SER A 587 -8.85 9.85 7.84
N SER A 588 -7.73 10.26 7.24
CA SER A 588 -6.66 9.37 6.77
C SER A 588 -5.35 10.13 6.59
N LEU A 589 -4.26 9.56 7.11
CA LEU A 589 -2.88 10.00 6.85
C LEU A 589 -2.09 8.91 6.13
N LEU A 590 -1.54 9.22 4.96
CA LEU A 590 -0.54 8.37 4.30
C LEU A 590 0.82 9.06 4.37
N LEU A 591 1.78 8.41 5.03
CA LEU A 591 3.20 8.77 4.97
C LEU A 591 3.95 7.64 4.27
N GLU A 592 4.42 7.89 3.05
CA GLU A 592 5.15 6.91 2.26
C GLU A 592 6.50 7.50 1.82
N ALA A 593 7.58 6.76 2.01
CA ALA A 593 8.90 7.16 1.52
C ALA A 593 9.72 5.94 1.11
N THR A 594 10.53 6.06 0.05
CA THR A 594 11.57 5.02 -0.22
C THR A 594 12.79 5.17 0.70
N GLY A 595 12.99 6.37 1.27
CA GLY A 595 13.98 6.65 2.30
C GLY A 595 13.40 6.58 3.72
N ASP A 596 14.03 7.32 4.64
CA ASP A 596 13.62 7.41 6.04
C ASP A 596 12.39 8.31 6.23
N ILE A 597 11.60 8.02 7.27
CA ILE A 597 10.52 8.89 7.75
C ILE A 597 10.83 9.26 9.19
N SER A 598 10.96 10.55 9.49
CA SER A 598 11.15 11.06 10.85
C SER A 598 10.06 12.06 11.21
N ILE A 599 9.31 11.78 12.27
CA ILE A 599 8.17 12.61 12.73
C ILE A 599 8.25 12.88 14.24
N TYR A 600 7.42 13.81 14.73
CA TYR A 600 7.22 13.90 16.17
C TYR A 600 6.36 12.74 16.68
N GLY A 601 5.20 12.51 16.08
CA GLY A 601 4.30 11.40 16.43
C GLY A 601 2.98 11.44 15.65
N THR A 602 2.09 10.50 15.94
CA THR A 602 0.72 10.49 15.40
C THR A 602 -0.31 10.22 16.50
N GLN A 603 -1.47 10.87 16.43
CA GLN A 603 -2.54 10.72 17.41
C GLN A 603 -3.91 10.62 16.73
N ASN A 604 -4.56 9.47 16.84
CA ASN A 604 -5.95 9.32 16.44
C ASN A 604 -6.89 9.75 17.59
N GLY A 605 -7.78 10.71 17.32
CA GLY A 605 -8.87 11.04 18.24
C GLY A 605 -9.91 9.92 18.29
N THR A 606 -10.77 9.91 19.33
CA THR A 606 -11.79 8.86 19.59
C THR A 606 -12.79 8.61 18.46
N ASN A 607 -12.81 9.45 17.43
CA ASN A 607 -13.72 9.38 16.28
C ASN A 607 -13.04 8.98 14.96
N SER A 608 -11.73 8.68 14.98
CA SER A 608 -10.97 8.35 13.76
C SER A 608 -10.97 6.84 13.58
N SER A 609 -11.73 6.35 12.60
CA SER A 609 -11.61 4.96 12.13
C SER A 609 -10.32 4.86 11.32
N GLY A 610 -9.20 4.89 12.06
CA GLY A 610 -7.84 5.08 11.57
C GLY A 610 -7.61 4.49 10.18
N GLY A 611 -7.30 5.37 9.23
CA GLY A 611 -6.76 5.03 7.91
C GLY A 611 -5.27 5.32 7.82
N ASP A 612 -4.62 5.60 8.95
CA ASP A 612 -3.25 6.08 8.99
C ASP A 612 -2.28 4.95 8.64
N ILE A 613 -1.55 5.11 7.53
CA ILE A 613 -0.59 4.14 7.02
C ILE A 613 0.77 4.82 6.92
N ILE A 614 1.79 4.18 7.50
CA ILE A 614 3.16 4.67 7.49
C ILE A 614 4.05 3.59 6.87
N VAL A 615 4.74 3.95 5.78
CA VAL A 615 5.63 3.05 5.02
C VAL A 615 6.95 3.77 4.73
N ALA A 616 8.01 3.38 5.44
CA ALA A 616 9.37 3.84 5.20
C ALA A 616 10.18 2.72 4.51
N GLY A 617 10.79 3.01 3.36
CA GLY A 617 11.75 2.10 2.73
C GLY A 617 13.06 2.02 3.52
N GLY A 618 13.39 3.08 4.27
CA GLY A 618 14.46 3.12 5.25
C GLY A 618 13.95 2.92 6.68
N ALA A 619 14.44 3.77 7.59
CA ALA A 619 14.04 3.78 8.99
C ALA A 619 12.78 4.63 9.23
N PHE A 620 11.97 4.23 10.20
CA PHE A 620 10.92 5.07 10.76
C PHE A 620 11.30 5.54 12.17
N ASN A 621 11.35 6.85 12.37
CA ASN A 621 11.69 7.48 13.65
C ASN A 621 10.54 8.37 14.12
N ALA A 622 10.03 8.12 15.33
CA ALA A 622 9.07 8.99 16.00
C ALA A 622 9.58 9.39 17.38
N GLN A 623 9.48 10.67 17.73
CA GLN A 623 9.93 11.18 19.03
C GLN A 623 8.92 10.90 20.16
N SER A 624 7.65 10.70 19.82
CA SER A 624 6.52 10.56 20.74
C SER A 624 5.68 9.33 20.35
N ASP A 625 4.43 9.29 20.81
CA ASP A 625 3.50 8.20 20.54
C ASP A 625 3.13 8.13 19.06
N VAL A 626 2.88 6.90 18.59
CA VAL A 626 2.40 6.62 17.24
C VAL A 626 1.11 5.82 17.32
N SER A 627 0.04 6.37 16.76
CA SER A 627 -1.21 5.67 16.50
C SER A 627 -1.41 5.53 14.99
N ALA A 628 -1.51 4.31 14.49
CA ALA A 628 -1.68 4.01 13.07
C ALA A 628 -2.46 2.72 12.85
N VAL A 629 -2.83 2.45 11.59
CA VAL A 629 -3.29 1.13 11.16
C VAL A 629 -2.10 0.20 11.04
N GLY A 630 -1.10 0.61 10.27
CA GLY A 630 0.08 -0.18 10.00
C GLY A 630 1.32 0.70 9.90
N VAL A 631 2.43 0.18 10.43
CA VAL A 631 3.73 0.83 10.35
C VAL A 631 4.73 -0.18 9.80
N THR A 632 5.34 0.13 8.65
CA THR A 632 6.36 -0.70 8.02
C THR A 632 7.62 0.11 7.78
N ALA A 633 8.78 -0.42 8.17
CA ALA A 633 10.09 0.15 7.88
C ALA A 633 11.00 -0.90 7.24
N GLY A 634 11.67 -0.57 6.14
CA GLY A 634 12.63 -1.47 5.48
C GLY A 634 13.89 -1.72 6.31
N THR A 635 14.19 -0.85 7.29
CA THR A 635 15.27 -1.06 8.27
C THR A 635 14.72 -1.06 9.69
N SER A 636 14.89 0.02 10.46
CA SER A 636 14.54 0.08 11.87
C SER A 636 13.29 0.90 12.15
N ILE A 637 12.58 0.54 13.22
CA ILE A 637 11.53 1.38 13.83
C ILE A 637 12.03 1.87 15.19
N ASN A 638 12.06 3.19 15.40
CA ASN A 638 12.47 3.82 16.65
C ASN A 638 11.38 4.77 17.16
N ILE A 639 10.77 4.45 18.30
CA ILE A 639 9.64 5.20 18.88
C ILE A 639 10.01 5.66 20.29
N GLY A 640 10.05 6.98 20.50
CA GLY A 640 10.33 7.60 21.81
C GLY A 640 9.18 7.47 22.82
N GLY A 641 7.96 7.20 22.34
CA GLY A 641 6.78 6.91 23.15
C GLY A 641 6.27 5.47 22.99
N SER A 642 4.96 5.31 22.99
CA SER A 642 4.24 4.06 22.72
C SER A 642 3.82 3.96 21.26
N ILE A 643 3.59 2.74 20.77
CA ILE A 643 2.97 2.51 19.46
C ILE A 643 1.68 1.70 19.63
N PHE A 644 0.63 2.17 18.99
CA PHE A 644 -0.63 1.47 18.79
C PHE A 644 -0.86 1.29 17.29
N ALA A 645 -0.77 0.05 16.82
CA ALA A 645 -1.04 -0.31 15.42
C ALA A 645 -2.18 -1.34 15.35
N SER A 646 -3.30 -0.98 14.71
CA SER A 646 -4.48 -1.87 14.68
C SER A 646 -4.35 -3.07 13.73
N SER A 647 -3.42 -3.03 12.77
CA SER A 647 -3.14 -4.12 11.83
C SER A 647 -1.79 -4.80 12.09
N GLY A 648 -0.74 -4.03 12.37
CA GLY A 648 0.58 -4.59 12.65
C GLY A 648 1.75 -3.62 12.48
N VAL A 649 2.92 -4.05 12.96
CA VAL A 649 4.18 -3.31 12.91
C VAL A 649 5.28 -4.22 12.36
N SER A 650 6.07 -3.74 11.39
CA SER A 650 7.15 -4.51 10.77
C SER A 650 8.41 -3.69 10.55
N ALA A 651 9.55 -4.20 11.01
CA ALA A 651 10.88 -3.63 10.79
C ALA A 651 11.79 -4.65 10.07
N GLY A 652 12.51 -4.23 9.03
CA GLY A 652 13.49 -5.09 8.35
C GLY A 652 14.68 -5.49 9.24
N THR A 653 15.02 -4.68 10.25
CA THR A 653 16.06 -4.95 11.24
C THR A 653 15.49 -4.84 12.66
N THR A 654 15.77 -3.79 13.41
CA THR A 654 15.42 -3.65 14.83
C THR A 654 14.16 -2.83 15.05
N MET A 655 13.41 -3.16 16.10
CA MET A 655 12.29 -2.36 16.57
C MET A 655 12.58 -1.92 18.01
N ASN A 656 12.61 -0.61 18.26
CA ASN A 656 12.85 -0.04 19.59
C ASN A 656 11.71 0.90 19.98
N VAL A 657 10.91 0.51 20.97
CA VAL A 657 9.77 1.26 21.49
C VAL A 657 10.03 1.57 22.96
N VAL A 658 10.21 2.83 23.31
CA VAL A 658 10.48 3.21 24.71
C VAL A 658 9.28 2.91 25.62
N GLY A 659 8.06 3.15 25.12
CA GLY A 659 6.80 2.90 25.82
C GLY A 659 6.22 1.52 25.56
N THR A 660 4.92 1.46 25.29
CA THR A 660 4.19 0.20 25.06
C THR A 660 4.14 -0.14 23.57
N LEU A 661 4.52 -1.36 23.21
CA LEU A 661 4.28 -1.94 21.88
C LEU A 661 2.93 -2.66 21.86
N THR A 662 1.95 -2.06 21.19
CA THR A 662 0.57 -2.55 21.10
C THR A 662 0.18 -2.81 19.66
N ALA A 663 0.16 -4.09 19.24
CA ALA A 663 -0.26 -4.49 17.90
C ALA A 663 -0.72 -5.97 17.86
N PRO A 664 -1.63 -6.35 16.95
CA PRO A 664 -1.94 -7.76 16.73
C PRO A 664 -0.71 -8.55 16.28
N VAL A 665 0.11 -7.96 15.41
CA VAL A 665 1.33 -8.57 14.86
C VAL A 665 2.50 -7.60 14.96
N ALA A 666 3.63 -8.05 15.50
CA ALA A 666 4.89 -7.32 15.52
C ALA A 666 6.02 -8.19 14.96
N THR A 667 6.71 -7.71 13.92
CA THR A 667 7.79 -8.45 13.25
C THR A 667 9.07 -7.62 13.12
N ALA A 668 10.22 -8.27 13.31
CA ALA A 668 11.52 -7.63 13.14
C ALA A 668 12.58 -8.61 12.63
N GLY A 669 13.47 -8.17 11.73
CA GLY A 669 14.62 -8.98 11.29
C GLY A 669 15.75 -9.09 12.33
N GLY A 670 15.71 -8.28 13.38
CA GLY A 670 16.60 -8.27 14.54
C GLY A 670 15.81 -7.95 15.81
N ASP A 671 16.47 -7.47 16.87
CA ASP A 671 15.84 -7.34 18.20
C ASP A 671 14.56 -6.48 18.22
N ILE A 672 13.60 -6.89 19.05
CA ILE A 672 12.41 -6.11 19.43
C ILE A 672 12.56 -5.69 20.89
N THR A 673 12.68 -4.39 21.13
CA THR A 673 12.75 -3.80 22.46
C THR A 673 11.50 -2.98 22.74
N ALA A 674 10.88 -3.19 23.89
CA ALA A 674 9.69 -2.44 24.32
C ALA A 674 9.73 -2.14 25.83
N GLY A 675 9.28 -0.97 26.29
CA GLY A 675 9.06 -0.72 27.71
C GLY A 675 7.99 -1.64 28.32
N THR A 676 6.91 -1.86 27.56
CA THR A 676 5.87 -2.87 27.81
C THR A 676 5.53 -3.56 26.50
N LEU A 677 5.37 -4.88 26.52
CA LEU A 677 4.91 -5.63 25.34
C LEU A 677 3.45 -6.07 25.52
N SER A 678 2.55 -5.60 24.67
CA SER A 678 1.13 -5.97 24.67
C SER A 678 0.69 -6.28 23.24
N SER A 679 1.18 -7.39 22.69
CA SER A 679 0.93 -7.80 21.30
C SER A 679 0.60 -9.29 21.21
N THR A 680 -0.22 -9.70 20.24
CA THR A 680 -0.65 -11.12 20.09
C THR A 680 0.47 -11.98 19.52
N ASP A 681 0.89 -11.70 18.29
CA ASP A 681 1.93 -12.46 17.60
C ASP A 681 3.19 -11.61 17.42
N VAL A 682 4.27 -11.99 18.12
CA VAL A 682 5.55 -11.29 18.07
C VAL A 682 6.60 -12.26 17.53
N THR A 683 7.19 -11.92 16.39
CA THR A 683 8.20 -12.75 15.73
C THR A 683 9.44 -11.96 15.40
N THR A 684 10.60 -12.44 15.83
CA THR A 684 11.89 -11.85 15.49
C THR A 684 12.97 -12.92 15.27
N MET A 685 13.92 -12.63 14.39
CA MET A 685 15.15 -13.42 14.25
C MET A 685 16.19 -13.11 15.35
N GLY A 686 16.03 -11.99 16.06
CA GLY A 686 16.84 -11.57 17.20
C GLY A 686 16.18 -11.92 18.54
N ASN A 687 16.24 -11.01 19.50
CA ASN A 687 15.73 -11.17 20.85
C ASN A 687 14.51 -10.28 21.11
N ILE A 688 13.65 -10.70 22.05
CA ILE A 688 12.61 -9.85 22.62
C ILE A 688 13.11 -9.34 23.98
N ILE A 689 13.19 -8.02 24.12
CA ILE A 689 13.73 -7.35 25.31
C ILE A 689 12.69 -6.40 25.88
N VAL A 690 12.10 -6.77 27.03
CA VAL A 690 11.00 -6.00 27.63
C VAL A 690 11.42 -5.34 28.94
N GLY A 691 11.09 -4.05 29.06
CA GLY A 691 11.38 -3.24 30.23
C GLY A 691 10.53 -3.59 31.46
N SER A 692 10.52 -2.68 32.42
CA SER A 692 9.82 -2.84 33.71
C SER A 692 8.29 -2.90 33.58
N GLY A 693 7.73 -2.52 32.43
CA GLY A 693 6.31 -2.64 32.16
C GLY A 693 5.84 -4.08 31.95
N GLY A 694 6.76 -4.98 31.59
CA GLY A 694 6.52 -6.41 31.46
C GLY A 694 5.77 -6.83 30.20
N ILE A 695 5.54 -8.13 30.07
CA ILE A 695 4.76 -8.73 28.99
C ILE A 695 3.31 -8.85 29.46
N ARG A 696 2.38 -8.33 28.68
CA ARG A 696 0.96 -8.23 29.05
C ARG A 696 0.06 -8.74 27.93
N GLN A 697 -1.14 -9.17 28.31
CA GLN A 697 -2.19 -9.49 27.35
C GLN A 697 -2.52 -8.29 26.45
N PHE A 698 -2.87 -8.56 25.20
CA PHE A 698 -3.37 -7.59 24.23
C PHE A 698 -4.88 -7.57 24.31
N SER A 699 -5.46 -6.39 24.54
CA SER A 699 -6.87 -6.26 24.89
C SER A 699 -7.84 -6.53 23.72
N SER A 700 -7.36 -6.62 22.47
CA SER A 700 -8.20 -6.94 21.31
C SER A 700 -7.36 -7.31 20.06
N PRO A 701 -7.35 -8.57 19.58
CA PRO A 701 -8.29 -9.64 19.92
C PRO A 701 -7.85 -10.49 21.12
N SER A 702 -8.82 -10.90 21.95
CA SER A 702 -8.61 -11.89 23.01
C SER A 702 -8.34 -13.26 22.40
N GLY A 703 -7.10 -13.73 22.44
CA GLY A 703 -6.68 -14.97 21.81
C GLY A 703 -5.35 -15.50 22.36
N LEU A 704 -4.84 -16.58 21.75
CA LEU A 704 -3.51 -17.10 22.05
C LEU A 704 -2.45 -16.07 21.65
N HIS A 705 -1.57 -15.75 22.58
CA HIS A 705 -0.37 -14.98 22.31
C HIS A 705 0.81 -15.89 21.99
N THR A 706 1.61 -15.50 21.01
CA THR A 706 2.82 -16.25 20.63
C THR A 706 4.02 -15.32 20.54
N LEU A 707 5.08 -15.64 21.28
CA LEU A 707 6.38 -15.01 21.16
C LEU A 707 7.36 -15.98 20.51
N THR A 708 7.95 -15.61 19.37
CA THR A 708 8.95 -16.41 18.67
C THR A 708 10.21 -15.58 18.48
N ALA A 709 11.32 -16.00 19.11
CA ALA A 709 12.58 -15.26 19.12
C ALA A 709 13.77 -16.16 19.45
N GLY A 710 15.00 -15.64 19.34
CA GLY A 710 16.20 -16.31 19.86
C GLY A 710 16.17 -16.42 21.39
N SER A 711 15.79 -15.33 22.08
CA SER A 711 15.54 -15.27 23.53
C SER A 711 14.45 -14.26 23.87
N VAL A 712 13.87 -14.37 25.06
CA VAL A 712 12.90 -13.41 25.61
C VAL A 712 13.36 -13.01 27.01
N THR A 713 13.47 -11.70 27.25
CA THR A 713 13.72 -11.12 28.58
C THR A 713 12.63 -10.12 28.94
N SER A 714 12.29 -10.04 30.22
CA SER A 714 11.30 -9.10 30.76
C SER A 714 11.71 -8.66 32.16
N GLN A 715 11.83 -7.35 32.40
CA GLN A 715 12.13 -6.81 33.73
C GLN A 715 10.87 -6.58 34.59
N GLY A 716 9.68 -6.71 34.00
CA GLY A 716 8.38 -6.52 34.67
C GLY A 716 7.56 -7.80 34.80
N GLY A 717 8.15 -8.97 34.52
CA GLY A 717 7.48 -10.26 34.54
C GLY A 717 6.51 -10.47 33.37
N ILE A 718 5.54 -11.36 33.59
CA ILE A 718 4.47 -11.71 32.66
C ILE A 718 3.15 -11.61 33.42
N ASN A 719 2.20 -10.81 32.91
CA ASN A 719 0.86 -10.70 33.51
C ASN A 719 -0.22 -10.88 32.46
N PHE A 720 -0.87 -12.03 32.52
CA PHE A 720 -1.97 -12.46 31.68
C PHE A 720 -3.20 -12.76 32.55
N ASN A 721 -3.34 -12.08 33.69
CA ASN A 721 -4.52 -12.25 34.53
C ASN A 721 -5.77 -11.75 33.82
N GLY A 722 -6.87 -12.47 34.01
CA GLY A 722 -8.18 -12.03 33.58
C GLY A 722 -8.59 -10.74 34.28
N ILE A 723 -9.35 -9.93 33.57
CA ILE A 723 -9.99 -8.72 34.09
C ILE A 723 -11.00 -9.11 35.17
N ASP A 724 -10.90 -8.47 36.32
CA ASP A 724 -11.84 -8.63 37.43
C ASP A 724 -13.27 -8.27 37.01
N GLY A 725 -14.23 -8.99 37.59
CA GLY A 725 -15.64 -8.67 37.44
C GLY A 725 -15.97 -7.32 38.08
N THR A 726 -17.06 -6.73 37.62
CA THR A 726 -17.67 -5.57 38.29
C THR A 726 -19.09 -5.93 38.72
N ALA A 727 -19.82 -5.00 39.32
CA ALA A 727 -21.24 -5.22 39.60
C ALA A 727 -22.09 -5.50 38.33
N SER A 728 -21.57 -5.14 37.14
CA SER A 728 -22.28 -5.25 35.86
C SER A 728 -21.55 -6.09 34.80
N SER A 729 -20.38 -6.67 35.11
CA SER A 729 -19.63 -7.52 34.19
C SER A 729 -19.06 -8.73 34.91
N SER A 730 -19.17 -9.92 34.31
CA SER A 730 -18.50 -11.12 34.81
C SER A 730 -16.97 -10.97 34.70
N PRO A 731 -16.20 -11.57 35.62
CA PRO A 731 -14.77 -11.68 35.45
C PRO A 731 -14.43 -12.46 34.17
N THR A 732 -13.26 -12.18 33.61
CA THR A 732 -12.73 -12.90 32.44
C THR A 732 -11.68 -13.92 32.85
N ASP A 733 -11.52 -14.96 32.04
CA ASP A 733 -10.50 -15.99 32.26
C ASP A 733 -9.08 -15.43 32.06
N GLY A 734 -8.09 -16.08 32.66
CA GLY A 734 -6.69 -15.79 32.39
C GLY A 734 -6.34 -16.00 30.91
N GLY A 735 -5.41 -15.21 30.40
CA GLY A 735 -4.95 -15.25 29.02
C GLY A 735 -4.13 -16.49 28.68
N GLN A 736 -3.74 -16.61 27.41
CA GLN A 736 -2.93 -17.71 26.91
C GLN A 736 -1.64 -17.17 26.26
N LEU A 737 -0.48 -17.69 26.66
CA LEU A 737 0.82 -17.31 26.12
C LEU A 737 1.64 -18.56 25.76
N THR A 738 2.16 -18.59 24.54
CA THR A 738 3.19 -19.53 24.09
C THR A 738 4.50 -18.78 23.85
N ILE A 739 5.60 -19.28 24.43
CA ILE A 739 6.96 -18.78 24.18
C ILE A 739 7.74 -19.86 23.42
N ASN A 740 8.20 -19.51 22.22
CA ASN A 740 9.06 -20.33 21.36
C ASN A 740 10.45 -19.67 21.26
N VAL A 741 11.41 -20.15 22.06
CA VAL A 741 12.78 -19.59 22.13
C VAL A 741 13.84 -20.70 22.23
N ASN A 742 15.12 -20.33 22.26
CA ASN A 742 16.18 -21.32 22.44
C ASN A 742 16.34 -21.78 23.90
N SER A 743 16.27 -20.85 24.85
CA SER A 743 16.34 -21.11 26.30
C SER A 743 15.58 -20.04 27.07
N VAL A 744 15.09 -20.38 28.27
CA VAL A 744 14.48 -19.39 29.17
C VAL A 744 14.68 -19.74 30.64
N ASN A 745 15.02 -18.74 31.43
CA ASN A 745 15.11 -18.80 32.88
C ASN A 745 14.11 -17.83 33.52
N ILE A 746 13.04 -18.39 34.10
CA ILE A 746 12.07 -17.62 34.87
C ILE A 746 12.72 -17.28 36.22
N GLY A 747 12.98 -16.00 36.43
CA GLY A 747 13.72 -15.45 37.57
C GLY A 747 14.95 -14.62 37.17
N THR A 748 15.61 -14.92 36.05
CA THR A 748 16.75 -14.11 35.55
C THR A 748 16.49 -13.49 34.19
N ASP A 749 15.89 -14.24 33.24
CA ASP A 749 15.44 -13.68 31.97
C ASP A 749 14.08 -13.00 32.14
N ILE A 750 13.17 -13.67 32.85
CA ILE A 750 11.86 -13.13 33.24
C ILE A 750 11.93 -12.74 34.73
N VAL A 751 12.21 -11.48 34.99
CA VAL A 751 12.31 -10.89 36.33
C VAL A 751 10.97 -10.29 36.73
N GLY A 752 10.40 -10.76 37.84
CA GLY A 752 9.09 -10.33 38.32
C GLY A 752 8.06 -11.47 38.33
N PRO A 753 6.79 -11.16 38.64
CA PRO A 753 5.73 -12.17 38.74
C PRO A 753 5.39 -12.75 37.36
N VAL A 754 5.09 -14.06 37.32
CA VAL A 754 4.54 -14.75 36.15
C VAL A 754 3.14 -15.24 36.51
N THR A 755 2.11 -14.51 36.09
CA THR A 755 0.73 -14.75 36.52
C THR A 755 -0.24 -14.86 35.35
N PHE A 756 -1.12 -15.85 35.42
CA PHE A 756 -2.14 -16.20 34.44
C PHE A 756 -3.48 -16.47 35.12
N ASP A 757 -3.79 -15.74 36.19
CA ASP A 757 -4.95 -16.05 37.01
C ASP A 757 -6.26 -15.62 36.36
N GLY A 758 -7.36 -16.28 36.71
CA GLY A 758 -8.69 -15.76 36.39
C GLY A 758 -8.98 -14.42 37.07
N GLY A 759 -9.84 -13.62 36.46
CA GLY A 759 -10.37 -12.41 37.07
C GLY A 759 -11.17 -12.70 38.35
N SER A 760 -11.08 -11.79 39.31
CA SER A 760 -11.75 -11.87 40.60
C SER A 760 -13.25 -11.57 40.49
N GLY A 761 -14.07 -12.26 41.27
CA GLY A 761 -15.48 -11.96 41.41
C GLY A 761 -15.72 -10.67 42.21
N ALA A 762 -16.71 -9.86 41.83
CA ALA A 762 -16.95 -8.53 42.39
C ALA A 762 -17.78 -8.50 43.68
N ASN A 763 -18.56 -9.56 43.96
CA ASN A 763 -19.54 -9.61 45.05
C ASN A 763 -19.97 -11.07 45.33
N SER A 764 -20.88 -11.26 46.30
CA SER A 764 -21.45 -12.58 46.67
C SER A 764 -22.21 -13.31 45.54
N MET A 765 -22.33 -12.74 44.34
CA MET A 765 -23.09 -13.30 43.21
C MET A 765 -22.21 -13.79 42.06
N SER A 766 -20.88 -13.54 42.05
CA SER A 766 -19.98 -14.06 41.01
C SER A 766 -18.74 -14.74 41.63
N GLY A 767 -18.44 -15.96 41.17
CA GLY A 767 -17.21 -16.67 41.49
C GLY A 767 -16.00 -16.13 40.73
N GLY A 768 -14.81 -16.64 41.06
CA GLY A 768 -13.60 -16.38 40.28
C GLY A 768 -13.65 -17.05 38.91
N ALA A 769 -13.06 -16.41 37.91
CA ALA A 769 -12.92 -16.96 36.56
C ALA A 769 -11.82 -18.04 36.48
N ASN A 770 -11.69 -18.67 35.31
CA ASN A 770 -10.72 -19.76 35.08
C ASN A 770 -9.28 -19.23 35.01
N GLY A 771 -8.32 -20.04 35.44
CA GLY A 771 -6.91 -19.79 35.16
C GLY A 771 -6.59 -19.90 33.66
N GLY A 772 -5.53 -19.22 33.25
CA GLY A 772 -5.04 -19.15 31.88
C GLY A 772 -4.11 -20.30 31.50
N THR A 773 -3.40 -20.13 30.38
CA THR A 773 -2.45 -21.11 29.86
C THR A 773 -1.09 -20.48 29.61
N PHE A 774 -0.04 -21.08 30.18
CA PHE A 774 1.34 -20.70 29.91
C PHE A 774 2.11 -21.87 29.33
N THR A 775 2.58 -21.73 28.09
CA THR A 775 3.30 -22.76 27.37
C THR A 775 4.69 -22.25 26.99
N VAL A 776 5.72 -23.04 27.27
CA VAL A 776 7.11 -22.79 26.87
C VAL A 776 7.57 -23.96 26.01
N ASN A 777 7.90 -23.70 24.75
CA ASN A 777 8.42 -24.70 23.82
C ASN A 777 9.81 -24.28 23.37
N ILE A 778 10.84 -25.03 23.77
CA ILE A 778 12.23 -24.67 23.48
C ILE A 778 13.08 -25.90 23.11
N THR A 779 14.27 -25.64 22.57
CA THR A 779 15.27 -26.68 22.26
C THR A 779 16.31 -26.85 23.36
N GLY A 780 16.69 -25.76 24.04
CA GLY A 780 17.62 -25.72 25.17
C GLY A 780 16.93 -25.85 26.53
N PRO A 781 17.58 -25.41 27.63
CA PRO A 781 17.11 -25.66 29.00
C PRO A 781 16.01 -24.69 29.45
N ILE A 782 15.04 -25.21 30.22
CA ILE A 782 14.04 -24.41 30.96
C ILE A 782 14.45 -24.39 32.43
N THR A 783 14.55 -23.20 33.04
CA THR A 783 14.73 -23.08 34.50
C THR A 783 13.64 -22.22 35.13
N VAL A 784 13.04 -22.68 36.23
CA VAL A 784 12.01 -21.96 37.00
C VAL A 784 12.56 -21.63 38.39
N ASN A 785 13.10 -20.42 38.55
CA ASN A 785 13.67 -19.86 39.80
C ASN A 785 12.75 -18.82 40.46
N SER A 786 11.55 -18.62 39.92
CA SER A 786 10.52 -17.75 40.51
C SER A 786 9.16 -18.37 40.27
N ASP A 787 8.19 -17.96 41.09
CA ASP A 787 6.87 -18.57 41.09
C ASP A 787 6.11 -18.32 39.77
N ILE A 788 5.37 -19.34 39.35
CA ILE A 788 4.39 -19.29 38.26
C ILE A 788 3.01 -19.55 38.87
N GLU A 789 2.08 -18.62 38.71
CA GLU A 789 0.69 -18.73 39.19
C GLU A 789 -0.27 -18.72 37.99
N ALA A 790 -1.08 -19.75 37.84
CA ALA A 790 -2.08 -19.86 36.77
C ALA A 790 -3.39 -20.44 37.34
N THR A 791 -3.90 -19.85 38.42
CA THR A 791 -5.03 -20.39 39.18
C THR A 791 -6.33 -19.61 38.90
N THR A 792 -7.42 -20.03 39.54
CA THR A 792 -8.70 -19.33 39.47
C THR A 792 -8.65 -17.96 40.14
N GLY A 793 -9.52 -17.04 39.72
CA GLY A 793 -9.67 -15.74 40.35
C GLY A 793 -10.12 -15.77 41.80
N ASN A 794 -9.93 -14.66 42.52
CA ASN A 794 -10.44 -14.52 43.88
C ASN A 794 -11.96 -14.52 43.90
N GLN A 795 -12.57 -15.11 44.93
CA GLN A 795 -14.02 -15.09 45.13
C GLN A 795 -14.36 -14.88 46.61
N PRO A 796 -15.55 -14.34 46.94
CA PRO A 796 -15.99 -14.23 48.33
C PRO A 796 -16.00 -15.60 49.02
N ILE A 797 -15.62 -15.66 50.29
CA ILE A 797 -15.52 -16.92 51.03
C ILE A 797 -16.84 -17.70 51.11
N ALA A 798 -17.97 -16.99 51.08
CA ALA A 798 -19.32 -17.55 51.08
C ALA A 798 -19.74 -18.15 49.72
N PHE A 799 -19.07 -17.78 48.63
CA PHE A 799 -19.34 -18.35 47.32
C PHE A 799 -18.83 -19.80 47.27
N ALA A 800 -19.47 -20.69 46.52
CA ALA A 800 -18.97 -22.05 46.30
C ALA A 800 -17.65 -22.01 45.49
N PRO A 801 -16.76 -23.03 45.56
CA PRO A 801 -15.59 -23.07 44.68
C PRO A 801 -16.00 -22.88 43.21
N ALA A 802 -15.32 -22.00 42.48
CA ALA A 802 -15.62 -21.65 41.09
C ALA A 802 -14.35 -21.62 40.24
N GLY A 803 -14.53 -21.61 38.92
CA GLY A 803 -13.46 -21.61 37.94
C GLY A 803 -12.70 -22.94 37.84
N ASN A 804 -12.08 -23.16 36.69
CA ASN A 804 -11.12 -24.22 36.46
C ASN A 804 -9.72 -23.70 36.75
N GLY A 805 -8.86 -24.55 37.33
CA GLY A 805 -7.43 -24.28 37.34
C GLY A 805 -6.87 -24.10 35.92
N GLY A 806 -5.75 -23.39 35.82
CA GLY A 806 -5.07 -23.14 34.56
C GLY A 806 -4.16 -24.28 34.12
N ILE A 807 -3.33 -23.99 33.13
CA ILE A 807 -2.41 -24.95 32.50
C ILE A 807 -1.01 -24.34 32.42
N VAL A 808 0.00 -25.09 32.84
CA VAL A 808 1.41 -24.75 32.64
C VAL A 808 2.11 -25.90 31.91
N ASP A 809 2.59 -25.63 30.70
CA ASP A 809 3.30 -26.59 29.86
C ASP A 809 4.76 -26.15 29.69
N LEU A 810 5.71 -26.96 30.15
CA LEU A 810 7.15 -26.71 30.06
C LEU A 810 7.81 -27.79 29.19
N ASN A 811 8.05 -27.48 27.93
CA ASN A 811 8.52 -28.43 26.93
C ASN A 811 9.92 -28.07 26.44
N SER A 812 10.93 -28.82 26.87
CA SER A 812 12.26 -28.81 26.26
C SER A 812 12.43 -30.04 25.36
N THR A 813 12.73 -29.83 24.09
CA THR A 813 12.85 -30.90 23.09
C THR A 813 14.22 -31.60 23.09
N ASN A 814 15.26 -31.01 23.67
CA ASN A 814 16.61 -31.59 23.65
C ASN A 814 17.47 -31.22 24.88
N ASP A 815 16.87 -30.72 25.96
CA ASP A 815 17.61 -30.33 27.17
C ASP A 815 16.77 -30.54 28.44
N THR A 816 17.32 -30.08 29.56
CA THR A 816 16.78 -30.15 30.91
C THR A 816 15.61 -29.21 31.17
N VAL A 817 14.71 -29.66 32.06
CA VAL A 817 13.75 -28.77 32.73
C VAL A 817 14.03 -28.80 34.23
N THR A 818 14.37 -27.65 34.81
CA THR A 818 14.67 -27.52 36.25
C THR A 818 13.66 -26.60 36.92
N VAL A 819 13.00 -27.08 37.97
CA VAL A 819 12.04 -26.31 38.77
C VAL A 819 12.57 -26.14 40.19
N ASN A 820 12.93 -24.90 40.53
CA ASN A 820 13.45 -24.51 41.83
C ASN A 820 12.42 -23.76 42.70
N SER A 821 11.35 -23.26 42.09
CA SER A 821 10.28 -22.49 42.75
C SER A 821 8.91 -23.13 42.54
N ARG A 822 7.84 -22.45 42.98
CA ARG A 822 6.48 -22.98 42.92
C ARG A 822 5.85 -22.76 41.55
N VAL A 823 5.17 -23.79 41.05
CA VAL A 823 4.22 -23.73 39.94
C VAL A 823 2.87 -24.14 40.49
N GLU A 824 1.92 -23.21 40.54
CA GLU A 824 0.58 -23.43 41.09
C GLU A 824 -0.50 -23.15 40.03
N VAL A 825 -1.29 -24.17 39.70
CA VAL A 825 -2.31 -24.11 38.63
C VAL A 825 -3.74 -24.22 39.15
N SER A 826 -3.92 -24.59 40.40
CA SER A 826 -5.19 -24.50 41.10
C SER A 826 -4.96 -24.38 42.59
N SER A 827 -5.86 -23.67 43.26
CA SER A 827 -5.67 -23.29 44.66
C SER A 827 -6.77 -23.85 45.55
N THR A 828 -6.34 -24.17 46.77
CA THR A 828 -7.20 -24.44 47.92
C THR A 828 -6.92 -23.34 48.95
N PRO A 829 -7.91 -22.87 49.74
CA PRO A 829 -7.71 -21.67 50.55
C PRO A 829 -6.63 -21.90 51.62
N VAL A 830 -5.65 -20.99 51.68
CA VAL A 830 -4.70 -20.88 52.78
C VAL A 830 -5.06 -19.67 53.65
N GLY A 831 -5.85 -19.89 54.70
CA GLY A 831 -6.08 -18.89 55.75
C GLY A 831 -7.51 -18.80 56.28
N THR A 832 -7.64 -18.77 57.61
CA THR A 832 -8.89 -18.47 58.31
C THR A 832 -9.06 -16.96 58.46
N GLY A 833 -10.21 -16.41 58.05
CA GLY A 833 -10.56 -14.98 58.28
C GLY A 833 -10.46 -14.04 57.08
N GLN A 834 -10.16 -14.54 55.87
CA GLN A 834 -10.13 -13.75 54.63
C GLN A 834 -11.55 -13.60 54.04
N ALA A 835 -11.94 -12.39 53.63
CA ALA A 835 -13.24 -12.14 52.98
C ALA A 835 -13.30 -12.69 51.54
N PHE A 836 -12.16 -12.69 50.85
CA PHE A 836 -11.97 -13.24 49.51
C PHE A 836 -10.87 -14.30 49.54
N VAL A 837 -11.07 -15.39 48.80
CA VAL A 837 -10.17 -16.54 48.75
C VAL A 837 -10.08 -17.09 47.34
N ARG A 838 -8.93 -17.64 46.96
CA ARG A 838 -8.83 -18.50 45.76
C ARG A 838 -9.22 -19.92 46.12
N ARG A 839 -10.27 -20.46 45.48
CA ARG A 839 -10.63 -21.88 45.59
C ARG A 839 -11.19 -22.39 44.28
N SER A 840 -10.42 -23.24 43.60
CA SER A 840 -10.81 -23.75 42.28
C SER A 840 -11.93 -24.79 42.40
N ALA A 841 -12.86 -24.81 41.43
CA ALA A 841 -13.89 -25.84 41.33
C ALA A 841 -13.35 -27.15 40.72
N ARG A 842 -12.38 -27.02 39.82
CA ARG A 842 -11.64 -28.11 39.16
C ARG A 842 -10.15 -27.85 39.26
N GLY A 843 -9.34 -28.90 39.39
CA GLY A 843 -7.88 -28.76 39.43
C GLY A 843 -7.29 -28.36 38.07
N GLY A 844 -6.10 -27.76 38.09
CA GLY A 844 -5.35 -27.35 36.90
C GLY A 844 -4.34 -28.40 36.43
N ASN A 845 -3.66 -28.14 35.32
CA ASN A 845 -2.70 -29.09 34.74
C ASN A 845 -1.29 -28.51 34.70
N ILE A 846 -0.30 -29.32 35.12
CA ILE A 846 1.13 -29.03 34.92
C ILE A 846 1.69 -30.15 34.06
N ASN A 847 2.25 -29.81 32.90
CA ASN A 847 2.92 -30.77 32.03
C ASN A 847 4.38 -30.35 31.86
N ILE A 848 5.30 -31.27 32.13
CA ILE A 848 6.73 -31.05 31.95
C ILE A 848 7.26 -32.14 31.02
N THR A 849 7.88 -31.73 29.92
CA THR A 849 8.51 -32.65 28.96
C THR A 849 9.97 -32.27 28.74
N SER A 850 10.87 -33.26 28.83
CA SER A 850 12.29 -33.13 28.47
C SER A 850 12.68 -34.18 27.43
N GLY A 851 13.34 -33.73 26.36
CA GLY A 851 13.63 -34.55 25.18
C GLY A 851 15.03 -35.18 25.09
N LEU A 852 16.08 -34.65 25.73
CA LEU A 852 17.43 -35.26 25.79
C LEU A 852 18.41 -34.49 26.72
N GLY A 853 19.48 -35.14 27.21
CA GLY A 853 20.61 -34.49 27.90
C GLY A 853 20.41 -33.88 29.30
N GLY A 854 19.88 -34.62 30.28
CA GLY A 854 19.85 -34.24 31.71
C GLY A 854 18.48 -34.32 32.40
N GLY A 855 17.42 -34.61 31.64
CA GLY A 855 16.07 -34.93 32.12
C GLY A 855 15.34 -33.81 32.87
N THR A 856 14.64 -34.15 33.94
CA THR A 856 13.83 -33.19 34.72
C THR A 856 14.31 -33.14 36.17
N ASN A 857 14.48 -31.94 36.72
CA ASN A 857 14.92 -31.73 38.10
C ASN A 857 13.90 -30.88 38.86
N ILE A 858 13.23 -31.46 39.85
CA ILE A 858 12.46 -30.72 40.85
C ILE A 858 13.32 -30.61 42.09
N SER A 859 13.77 -29.40 42.41
CA SER A 859 14.69 -29.16 43.53
C SER A 859 13.99 -29.32 44.89
N PRO A 860 14.73 -29.34 46.02
CA PRO A 860 14.12 -29.37 47.36
C PRO A 860 13.17 -28.20 47.65
N SER A 861 13.35 -27.05 46.99
CA SER A 861 12.45 -25.90 47.09
C SER A 861 11.39 -25.85 46.00
N GLY A 862 11.52 -26.67 44.95
CA GLY A 862 10.57 -26.76 43.85
C GLY A 862 9.22 -27.34 44.29
N GLN A 863 8.12 -26.77 43.81
CA GLN A 863 6.78 -27.22 44.12
C GLN A 863 5.92 -27.25 42.87
N LEU A 864 5.26 -28.38 42.59
CA LEU A 864 4.27 -28.51 41.52
C LEU A 864 2.91 -28.77 42.17
N LEU A 865 2.02 -27.78 42.09
CA LEU A 865 0.80 -27.74 42.90
C LEU A 865 -0.45 -27.61 42.01
N SER A 866 -1.24 -28.68 41.96
CA SER A 866 -2.62 -28.70 41.48
C SER A 866 -3.54 -28.98 42.66
N LEU A 867 -3.79 -27.96 43.48
CA LEU A 867 -4.52 -28.10 44.74
C LEU A 867 -6.02 -28.03 44.52
N LEU A 868 -6.78 -28.76 45.33
CA LEU A 868 -8.24 -28.82 45.22
C LEU A 868 -8.90 -29.11 46.56
N ASN A 869 -9.85 -28.27 46.95
CA ASN A 869 -10.58 -28.44 48.20
C ASN A 869 -11.40 -29.75 48.20
N ALA A 870 -11.50 -30.41 49.37
CA ALA A 870 -12.32 -31.61 49.55
C ALA A 870 -13.80 -31.40 49.17
N ASN A 871 -14.32 -30.19 49.34
CA ASN A 871 -15.69 -29.82 49.01
C ASN A 871 -15.86 -29.28 47.58
N ALA A 872 -14.78 -29.20 46.79
CA ALA A 872 -14.88 -28.76 45.39
C ALA A 872 -15.65 -29.78 44.54
N PRO A 873 -16.38 -29.36 43.50
CA PRO A 873 -17.07 -30.27 42.59
C PRO A 873 -16.14 -31.29 41.92
N GLY A 874 -14.90 -30.89 41.59
CA GLY A 874 -13.93 -31.71 40.89
C GLY A 874 -14.21 -31.82 39.38
N PRO A 875 -13.41 -32.59 38.64
CA PRO A 875 -12.31 -33.46 39.12
C PRO A 875 -11.07 -32.68 39.60
N GLY A 876 -10.14 -33.38 40.26
CA GLY A 876 -8.78 -32.88 40.48
C GLY A 876 -8.00 -32.77 39.17
N GLY A 877 -6.87 -32.07 39.25
CA GLY A 877 -6.02 -31.77 38.11
C GLY A 877 -4.97 -32.83 37.85
N THR A 878 -4.02 -32.51 36.97
CA THR A 878 -2.95 -33.44 36.59
C THR A 878 -1.57 -32.79 36.71
N VAL A 879 -0.60 -33.56 37.19
CA VAL A 879 0.81 -33.21 37.10
C VAL A 879 1.53 -34.32 36.34
N THR A 880 1.98 -34.02 35.14
CA THR A 880 2.68 -34.95 34.26
C THR A 880 4.15 -34.54 34.14
N ILE A 881 5.06 -35.47 34.39
CA ILE A 881 6.50 -35.29 34.13
C ILE A 881 6.95 -36.40 33.20
N MET A 882 7.38 -36.03 32.01
CA MET A 882 7.78 -36.96 30.95
C MET A 882 9.22 -36.69 30.50
N ALA A 883 10.06 -37.72 30.53
CA ALA A 883 11.38 -37.69 29.92
C ALA A 883 11.44 -38.69 28.76
N THR A 884 11.78 -38.20 27.56
CA THR A 884 11.73 -38.99 26.32
C THR A 884 13.08 -39.31 25.69
N GLY A 885 14.20 -38.82 26.25
CA GLY A 885 15.53 -38.98 25.67
C GLY A 885 16.00 -40.44 25.53
N THR A 886 16.49 -40.80 24.34
CA THR A 886 16.72 -42.20 23.93
C THR A 886 18.19 -42.63 23.74
N THR A 887 19.20 -41.76 23.86
CA THR A 887 20.58 -42.14 23.48
C THR A 887 21.56 -42.31 24.66
N ASN A 888 22.07 -43.54 24.82
CA ASN A 888 23.38 -43.95 25.38
C ASN A 888 23.91 -43.46 26.77
N ASN A 889 23.30 -42.52 27.50
CA ASN A 889 23.42 -42.39 28.97
C ASN A 889 22.64 -41.19 29.57
N SER A 890 22.09 -41.43 30.77
CA SER A 890 21.83 -40.45 31.85
C SER A 890 20.80 -39.32 31.61
N SER A 891 19.66 -39.60 30.98
CA SER A 891 18.47 -38.80 31.29
C SER A 891 17.89 -39.30 32.62
N SER A 892 17.60 -38.38 33.52
CA SER A 892 17.02 -38.70 34.82
C SER A 892 15.88 -37.76 35.16
N ILE A 893 14.81 -38.29 35.75
CA ILE A 893 13.84 -37.47 36.46
C ILE A 893 14.22 -37.49 37.94
N ASN A 894 14.65 -36.36 38.49
CA ASN A 894 15.00 -36.20 39.90
C ASN A 894 13.94 -35.35 40.59
N VAL A 895 13.22 -35.93 41.55
CA VAL A 895 12.22 -35.22 42.35
C VAL A 895 12.69 -35.15 43.79
N ASN A 896 13.00 -33.94 44.27
CA ASN A 896 13.39 -33.66 45.66
C ASN A 896 12.39 -32.77 46.40
N GLY A 897 11.49 -32.11 45.66
CA GLY A 897 10.53 -31.13 46.18
C GLY A 897 9.13 -31.70 46.40
N ILE A 898 8.12 -30.84 46.23
CA ILE A 898 6.70 -31.18 46.40
C ILE A 898 6.04 -31.39 45.05
N VAL A 899 5.28 -32.48 44.91
CA VAL A 899 4.41 -32.72 43.76
C VAL A 899 3.03 -33.15 44.27
N GLU A 900 2.03 -32.28 44.11
CA GLU A 900 0.71 -32.46 44.70
C GLU A 900 -0.40 -32.22 43.67
N ALA A 901 -1.27 -33.23 43.50
CA ALA A 901 -2.47 -33.15 42.66
C ALA A 901 -3.69 -33.67 43.46
N ASP A 902 -4.28 -32.79 44.26
CA ASP A 902 -5.42 -33.14 45.12
C ASP A 902 -6.59 -33.69 44.30
N ARG A 903 -7.07 -34.88 44.68
CA ARG A 903 -8.17 -35.58 43.99
C ARG A 903 -7.90 -35.80 42.50
N GLY A 904 -6.61 -35.75 42.11
CA GLY A 904 -6.13 -35.72 40.73
C GLY A 904 -5.05 -36.77 40.48
N THR A 905 -4.34 -36.62 39.36
CA THR A 905 -3.32 -37.58 38.94
C THR A 905 -1.92 -36.97 38.96
N VAL A 906 -0.96 -37.68 39.54
CA VAL A 906 0.47 -37.46 39.30
C VAL A 906 0.97 -38.61 38.43
N ASP A 907 1.50 -38.30 37.25
CA ASP A 907 2.06 -39.27 36.31
C ASP A 907 3.51 -38.89 35.97
N ILE A 908 4.46 -39.71 36.38
CA ILE A 908 5.89 -39.49 36.16
C ILE A 908 6.42 -40.64 35.33
N GLU A 909 6.85 -40.36 34.11
CA GLU A 909 7.21 -41.38 33.14
C GLU A 909 8.57 -41.08 32.49
N HIS A 910 9.40 -42.12 32.38
CA HIS A 910 10.66 -42.06 31.65
C HIS A 910 10.70 -43.13 30.56
N ALA A 911 10.77 -42.73 29.30
CA ALA A 911 10.69 -43.63 28.16
C ALA A 911 12.06 -44.14 27.65
N GLY A 912 13.16 -43.47 27.98
CA GLY A 912 14.51 -43.87 27.54
C GLY A 912 15.00 -45.24 28.05
N ASP A 913 15.84 -45.92 27.27
CA ASP A 913 16.32 -47.30 27.52
C ASP A 913 16.97 -47.53 28.89
N ASN A 914 17.79 -46.57 29.35
CA ASN A 914 18.41 -46.55 30.69
C ASN A 914 17.72 -45.53 31.61
N GLY A 915 16.42 -45.26 31.36
CA GLY A 915 15.68 -44.21 32.03
C GLY A 915 15.75 -44.32 33.55
N LEU A 916 16.25 -43.25 34.18
CA LEU A 916 16.43 -43.19 35.62
C LEU A 916 15.38 -42.27 36.22
N ILE A 917 14.65 -42.73 37.22
CA ILE A 917 13.77 -41.89 38.03
C ILE A 917 14.23 -42.00 39.48
N ASN A 918 14.55 -40.86 40.06
CA ASN A 918 15.05 -40.71 41.42
C ASN A 918 14.07 -39.86 42.22
N ILE A 919 13.45 -40.46 43.23
CA ILE A 919 12.63 -39.74 44.20
C ILE A 919 13.46 -39.59 45.47
N MET A 920 14.02 -38.41 45.71
CA MET A 920 15.10 -38.18 46.68
C MET A 920 14.75 -37.09 47.70
N GLY A 921 15.63 -36.84 48.67
CA GLY A 921 15.63 -35.59 49.46
C GLY A 921 14.42 -35.32 50.35
N ASN A 922 13.66 -36.35 50.77
CA ASN A 922 12.36 -36.22 51.44
C ASN A 922 11.25 -35.57 50.59
N ALA A 923 11.31 -35.72 49.26
CA ALA A 923 10.24 -35.31 48.34
C ALA A 923 8.83 -35.71 48.82
N ILE A 924 7.88 -34.78 48.78
CA ILE A 924 6.50 -35.04 49.18
C ILE A 924 5.68 -35.22 47.91
N MET A 925 5.07 -36.40 47.74
CA MET A 925 4.17 -36.66 46.62
C MET A 925 2.79 -37.09 47.10
N ARG A 926 1.74 -36.39 46.63
CA ARG A 926 0.34 -36.62 47.00
C ARG A 926 -0.57 -36.53 45.78
N ALA A 927 -1.45 -37.51 45.60
CA ALA A 927 -2.45 -37.51 44.55
C ALA A 927 -3.64 -38.42 44.89
N ASP A 928 -4.69 -38.46 44.07
CA ASP A 928 -5.65 -39.58 44.11
C ASP A 928 -5.09 -40.79 43.35
N ILE A 929 -4.50 -40.54 42.18
CA ILE A 929 -3.79 -41.52 41.38
C ILE A 929 -2.34 -41.08 41.25
N LEU A 930 -1.40 -41.91 41.70
CA LEU A 930 0.02 -41.66 41.54
C LEU A 930 0.68 -42.80 40.79
N LYS A 931 1.29 -42.48 39.65
CA LYS A 931 2.02 -43.43 38.79
C LYS A 931 3.44 -42.94 38.58
N ILE A 932 4.40 -43.84 38.77
CA ILE A 932 5.81 -43.59 38.47
C ILE A 932 6.35 -44.78 37.68
N GLY A 933 6.73 -44.53 36.42
CA GLY A 933 7.07 -45.55 35.44
C GLY A 933 8.41 -45.32 34.73
N ALA A 934 9.39 -46.21 34.92
CA ALA A 934 10.63 -46.23 34.13
C ALA A 934 10.55 -47.32 33.04
N PHE A 935 10.16 -46.96 31.82
CA PHE A 935 9.72 -47.91 30.78
C PHE A 935 10.82 -48.54 29.94
N GLY A 936 12.03 -47.96 29.93
CA GLY A 936 13.15 -48.48 29.16
C GLY A 936 13.53 -49.92 29.54
N ALA A 937 14.20 -50.62 28.62
CA ALA A 937 14.65 -52.00 28.84
C ALA A 937 15.46 -52.19 30.14
N ASN A 938 16.26 -51.18 30.53
CA ASN A 938 17.05 -51.12 31.75
C ASN A 938 16.57 -50.02 32.72
N GLY A 939 15.29 -49.64 32.67
CA GLY A 939 14.74 -48.56 33.48
C GLY A 939 14.96 -48.77 34.99
N GLN A 940 15.39 -47.73 35.70
CA GLN A 940 15.61 -47.77 37.15
C GLN A 940 14.73 -46.73 37.84
N LEU A 941 13.99 -47.19 38.84
CA LEU A 941 13.21 -46.36 39.74
C LEU A 941 13.81 -46.46 41.16
N ASN A 942 14.50 -45.42 41.59
CA ASN A 942 15.09 -45.33 42.93
C ASN A 942 14.21 -44.47 43.83
N ILE A 943 13.80 -45.06 44.95
CA ILE A 943 12.94 -44.43 45.94
C ILE A 943 13.75 -44.21 47.22
N ALA A 944 14.01 -42.94 47.52
CA ALA A 944 14.82 -42.45 48.62
C ALA A 944 14.11 -41.35 49.43
N SER A 945 12.77 -41.29 49.38
CA SER A 945 11.97 -40.24 50.00
C SER A 945 11.03 -40.74 51.11
N GLY A 946 10.75 -39.90 52.11
CA GLY A 946 9.95 -40.22 53.29
C GLY A 946 8.45 -40.49 53.04
N LEU A 947 7.78 -39.84 52.08
CA LEU A 947 6.33 -40.00 51.87
C LEU A 947 5.89 -39.94 50.40
N ILE A 948 5.27 -41.03 49.94
CA ILE A 948 4.55 -41.14 48.66
C ILE A 948 3.14 -41.61 48.96
N SER A 949 2.12 -40.79 48.71
CA SER A 949 0.75 -41.06 49.11
C SER A 949 -0.22 -40.97 47.95
N ALA A 950 -1.13 -41.95 47.84
CA ALA A 950 -2.27 -41.88 46.93
C ALA A 950 -3.54 -42.48 47.55
N ASP A 951 -4.71 -42.03 47.12
CA ASP A 951 -6.00 -42.44 47.68
C ASP A 951 -6.73 -43.53 46.89
N THR A 952 -6.61 -43.56 45.57
CA THR A 952 -7.21 -44.59 44.70
C THR A 952 -6.16 -45.59 44.20
N LEU A 953 -5.06 -45.11 43.60
CA LEU A 953 -4.03 -45.97 43.01
C LEU A 953 -2.63 -45.41 43.23
N LEU A 954 -1.74 -46.23 43.78
CA LEU A 954 -0.30 -45.99 43.83
C LEU A 954 0.40 -47.07 43.01
N LYS A 955 1.02 -46.68 41.90
CA LYS A 955 1.71 -47.60 40.99
C LYS A 955 3.16 -47.17 40.79
N LEU A 956 4.09 -47.98 41.29
CA LEU A 956 5.54 -47.81 41.07
C LEU A 956 6.02 -48.96 40.19
N TYR A 957 6.59 -48.65 39.04
CA TYR A 957 6.88 -49.69 38.06
C TYR A 957 8.06 -49.41 37.12
N ALA A 958 8.79 -50.47 36.79
CA ALA A 958 9.88 -50.49 35.83
C ALA A 958 9.77 -51.77 34.98
N PRO A 959 8.91 -51.77 33.93
CA PRO A 959 8.47 -53.00 33.25
C PRO A 959 9.49 -53.56 32.24
N GLY A 960 10.61 -52.87 32.00
CA GLY A 960 11.65 -53.34 31.08
C GLY A 960 12.22 -54.71 31.47
N SER A 961 12.82 -55.41 30.50
CA SER A 961 13.40 -56.75 30.69
C SER A 961 14.44 -56.82 31.81
N ASN A 962 15.13 -55.70 32.10
CA ASN A 962 16.08 -55.54 33.20
C ASN A 962 15.64 -54.45 34.20
N GLY A 963 14.35 -54.09 34.22
CA GLY A 963 13.85 -52.99 35.03
C GLY A 963 14.01 -53.20 36.53
N GLN A 964 14.42 -52.15 37.24
CA GLN A 964 14.67 -52.19 38.69
C GLN A 964 13.81 -51.18 39.45
N LEU A 965 13.25 -51.60 40.57
CA LEU A 965 12.63 -50.74 41.57
C LEU A 965 13.41 -50.89 42.89
N ASN A 966 14.12 -49.85 43.31
CA ASN A 966 15.01 -49.88 44.46
C ASN A 966 14.52 -48.95 45.57
N PHE A 967 14.31 -49.47 46.76
CA PHE A 967 14.09 -48.69 47.98
C PHE A 967 15.44 -48.54 48.70
N ILE A 968 15.98 -47.32 48.68
CA ILE A 968 17.33 -47.01 49.16
C ILE A 968 17.35 -46.16 50.45
N SER A 969 16.18 -45.68 50.91
CA SER A 969 16.00 -45.06 52.22
C SER A 969 14.63 -45.43 52.81
N ASN A 970 14.39 -45.10 54.08
CA ASN A 970 13.10 -45.35 54.74
C ASN A 970 11.98 -44.57 54.03
N VAL A 971 10.94 -45.28 53.62
CA VAL A 971 9.88 -44.75 52.76
C VAL A 971 8.53 -45.14 53.33
N THR A 972 7.59 -44.20 53.35
CA THR A 972 6.17 -44.47 53.61
C THR A 972 5.38 -44.43 52.31
N LEU A 973 4.80 -45.56 51.92
CA LEU A 973 3.79 -45.65 50.87
C LEU A 973 2.42 -45.47 51.54
N GLY A 974 1.92 -44.23 51.56
CA GLY A 974 0.73 -43.81 52.29
C GLY A 974 -0.58 -43.86 51.50
N GLY A 975 -1.64 -43.34 52.13
CA GLY A 975 -2.99 -43.20 51.56
C GLY A 975 -3.75 -44.52 51.40
N ASN A 976 -5.04 -44.42 51.06
CA ASN A 976 -5.96 -45.58 50.98
C ASN A 976 -5.90 -46.33 49.65
N SER A 977 -4.97 -45.97 48.78
CA SER A 977 -4.82 -46.54 47.44
C SER A 977 -4.50 -48.03 47.42
N THR A 978 -4.92 -48.68 46.33
CA THR A 978 -4.31 -49.94 45.89
C THR A 978 -2.84 -49.69 45.53
N LYS A 979 -1.94 -50.50 46.11
CA LYS A 979 -0.49 -50.36 45.91
C LYS A 979 0.01 -51.46 44.96
N ILE A 980 0.62 -51.04 43.86
CA ILE A 980 1.17 -51.92 42.82
C ILE A 980 2.66 -51.62 42.67
N LEU A 981 3.50 -52.62 42.94
CA LEU A 981 4.95 -52.56 42.78
C LEU A 981 5.34 -53.60 41.72
N ALA A 982 5.87 -53.16 40.56
CA ALA A 982 6.11 -54.06 39.43
C ALA A 982 7.44 -53.74 38.72
N ALA A 983 8.39 -54.67 38.79
CA ALA A 983 9.67 -54.60 38.08
C ALA A 983 10.25 -56.01 37.90
N ASN A 984 11.28 -56.16 37.06
CA ASN A 984 12.03 -57.42 36.99
C ASN A 984 12.72 -57.73 38.34
N ALA A 985 13.29 -56.70 38.99
CA ALA A 985 13.80 -56.76 40.36
C ALA A 985 13.21 -55.64 41.22
N VAL A 986 12.61 -56.00 42.36
CA VAL A 986 12.27 -55.04 43.42
C VAL A 986 13.18 -55.29 44.61
N THR A 987 13.99 -54.30 44.99
CA THR A 987 15.04 -54.41 46.02
C THR A 987 14.76 -53.45 47.16
N ILE A 988 14.81 -53.95 48.40
CA ILE A 988 14.84 -53.13 49.62
C ILE A 988 16.25 -53.27 50.20
N PHE A 989 16.97 -52.15 50.35
CA PHE A 989 18.38 -52.17 50.75
C PHE A 989 18.52 -52.47 52.26
N ASN A 990 19.71 -52.89 52.70
CA ASN A 990 19.95 -53.20 54.11
C ASN A 990 19.64 -52.00 55.01
N ASN A 991 18.98 -52.26 56.15
CA ASN A 991 18.54 -51.25 57.12
C ASN A 991 17.50 -50.24 56.57
N VAL A 992 16.85 -50.53 55.44
CA VAL A 992 15.73 -49.76 54.91
C VAL A 992 14.40 -50.36 55.32
N VAL A 993 13.49 -49.53 55.82
CA VAL A 993 12.10 -49.87 56.14
C VAL A 993 11.17 -49.24 55.12
N VAL A 994 10.37 -50.08 54.45
CA VAL A 994 9.25 -49.63 53.62
C VAL A 994 7.96 -49.79 54.42
N THR A 995 7.41 -48.68 54.88
CA THR A 995 6.14 -48.64 55.62
C THR A 995 4.98 -48.57 54.64
N ILE A 996 4.05 -49.50 54.76
CA ILE A 996 2.82 -49.53 53.96
C ILE A 996 1.70 -48.99 54.82
N GLY A 997 1.24 -47.78 54.52
CA GLY A 997 0.12 -47.14 55.20
C GLY A 997 -1.22 -47.32 54.47
N GLY A 998 -2.32 -47.12 55.19
CA GLY A 998 -3.69 -47.20 54.68
C GLY A 998 -4.53 -48.31 55.34
N THR A 999 -5.80 -48.39 54.95
CA THR A 999 -6.75 -49.42 55.46
C THR A 999 -6.57 -50.79 54.79
N ILE A 1000 -5.82 -50.86 53.69
CA ILE A 1000 -5.51 -52.11 52.97
C ILE A 1000 -4.29 -52.78 53.64
N PRO A 1001 -4.39 -54.04 54.09
CA PRO A 1001 -3.28 -54.75 54.70
C PRO A 1001 -2.06 -54.88 53.76
N ALA A 1002 -0.85 -54.83 54.30
CA ALA A 1002 0.39 -54.96 53.52
C ALA A 1002 0.50 -56.28 52.72
N GLY A 1003 -0.26 -57.31 53.08
CA GLY A 1003 -0.33 -58.59 52.38
C GLY A 1003 -1.05 -58.55 51.01
N ASP A 1004 -1.85 -57.52 50.75
CA ASP A 1004 -2.64 -57.36 49.51
C ASP A 1004 -1.90 -56.56 48.42
N ILE A 1005 -0.60 -56.28 48.62
CA ILE A 1005 0.24 -55.69 47.59
C ILE A 1005 0.36 -56.66 46.42
N ARG A 1006 0.02 -56.20 45.21
CA ARG A 1006 0.25 -56.96 43.99
C ARG A 1006 1.70 -56.84 43.56
N TRP A 1007 2.47 -57.88 43.85
CA TRP A 1007 3.82 -58.09 43.36
C TRP A 1007 3.76 -58.78 41.99
N ASP A 1008 3.81 -58.02 40.90
CA ASP A 1008 3.85 -58.60 39.55
C ASP A 1008 5.31 -58.81 39.13
N ARG A 1009 5.85 -60.01 39.39
CA ARG A 1009 7.08 -60.49 38.74
C ARG A 1009 6.69 -61.04 37.38
N ARG A 1010 6.76 -60.21 36.34
CA ARG A 1010 6.71 -60.73 34.97
C ARG A 1010 8.07 -61.38 34.68
N LYS A 1011 8.06 -62.71 34.63
CA LYS A 1011 9.10 -63.48 33.96
C LYS A 1011 9.08 -63.24 32.47
#